data_AF-A0A523XFE1-F1
#
_entry.id   AF-A0A523XFE1-F1
#
_cell.length_a   1.000
_cell.length_b   1.000
_cell.length_c   1.000
_cell.angle_alpha   90.00
_cell.angle_beta   90.00
_cell.angle_gamma   90.00
#
_symmetry.space_group_name_H-M   'P 1'
#
loop_
_entity.id
_entity.type
_entity.pdbx_description
1 polymer ?
#
loop_
_entity_poly.entity_id
_entity_poly.type
_entity_poly.pdbx_seq_one_letter_code
_entity_poly.pdbx_strand_id
1 'polypeptide(L)'
;PIQEIVENDLEGEVISFNQLTYDLNTNKIVSKSKRESEKVFNLEFSSGEILKASEEHPFPVWDNGLIWKKAVDLKENEVIIDYRNYPFSKKQNNEGIDKEITEDLAELLGLIVSDGNLSKEKYRITFYSKSIELLQRFRDLVHSVFNIEVKEYTDKRSNIKRLYFNDKEIHQYLKSLGIPNENKSKSRCVLKEIQNSSSDIIQSFIVGIINGDGSISNRKSGGIVNIVIGNKETAEFYKKLFRKIGIIAKINKTIQLGGGVVKKGVYLTYKISITGVSNIKKLDSSRLISYKKDNYFKIIDRQDKFDKIYKIDKLIKSLSDQIPHGHKHILYNNSIRKSQLSKVGINRRNLVNALEQLSLIEGIQESSEYKNLQRIISKNLSFIILRKKKKIHSQTVYNIQIANDETYFANFILVHNCMIDEFDKMNPTDRSAIHEAMEQQSYHPSFELAFLDGQKLQIGSFVDNLFKENEESKIIGKDCEILSVENHGFNVLTTDFNTIYDTNVNRISRHLAADHFIKITYSNGRDIIVTPEHPIYVLNNDEVITFDAENVKKGMFVPSVSNKKIELDKVKIIKTEKRYNEGEYATKWVYDVTIEPTENFISHGLVLHNTVSIAKAGIVAQLNARTAIIAAANPRFGRYEDSRPPVENINLPPTILSRFDLIYIIRDIPDTET
;
A
#
# COMPACT_ATOMS: atom_id res chain seq x y z
N PRO A 1 7.86 16.61 4.50
CA PRO A 1 8.81 15.52 4.82
C PRO A 1 8.35 14.78 6.08
N ILE A 2 8.72 13.52 6.30
CA ILE A 2 8.28 12.80 7.52
C ILE A 2 8.76 13.51 8.79
N GLN A 3 10.01 13.98 8.79
CA GLN A 3 10.57 14.80 9.88
C GLN A 3 9.64 15.96 10.28
N GLU A 4 9.15 16.73 9.31
CA GLU A 4 8.28 17.88 9.57
C GLU A 4 6.92 17.46 10.15
N ILE A 5 6.41 16.31 9.75
CA ILE A 5 5.17 15.73 10.29
C ILE A 5 5.37 15.35 11.76
N VAL A 6 6.48 14.69 12.07
CA VAL A 6 6.77 14.21 13.43
C VAL A 6 7.18 15.36 14.37
N GLU A 7 8.00 16.30 13.92
CA GLU A 7 8.53 17.39 14.76
C GLU A 7 7.50 18.49 15.04
N ASN A 8 6.62 18.78 14.08
CA ASN A 8 5.55 19.77 14.26
C ASN A 8 4.21 19.13 14.61
N ASP A 9 4.22 17.83 14.92
CA ASP A 9 3.04 17.04 15.26
C ASP A 9 1.86 17.20 14.28
N LEU A 10 2.15 17.28 12.97
CA LEU A 10 1.12 17.54 11.96
C LEU A 10 0.19 16.34 11.81
N GLU A 11 -1.12 16.59 11.86
CA GLU A 11 -2.13 15.62 11.45
C GLU A 11 -2.26 15.58 9.93
N GLY A 12 -2.77 14.47 9.41
CA GLY A 12 -3.09 14.36 8.00
C GLY A 12 -3.27 12.93 7.52
N GLU A 13 -3.43 12.83 6.21
CA GLU A 13 -3.58 11.57 5.51
C GLU A 13 -2.40 11.38 4.55
N VAL A 14 -2.04 10.11 4.33
CA VAL A 14 -1.05 9.72 3.34
C VAL A 14 -1.64 8.71 2.38
N ILE A 15 -1.07 8.67 1.17
CA ILE A 15 -1.40 7.63 0.22
C ILE A 15 -0.76 6.33 0.70
N SER A 16 -1.60 5.33 0.91
CA SER A 16 -1.22 3.98 1.29
C SER A 16 -1.43 3.00 0.13
N PHE A 17 -0.84 1.83 0.26
CA PHE A 17 -0.99 0.75 -0.71
C PHE A 17 -1.48 -0.50 -0.01
N ASN A 18 -2.59 -1.03 -0.51
CA ASN A 18 -3.13 -2.28 -0.02
C ASN A 18 -2.42 -3.45 -0.72
N GLN A 19 -1.71 -4.25 0.08
CA GLN A 19 -0.85 -5.32 -0.45
C GLN A 19 -1.65 -6.49 -1.05
N LEU A 20 -2.92 -6.65 -0.68
CA LEU A 20 -3.79 -7.74 -1.14
C LEU A 20 -4.47 -7.38 -2.46
N THR A 21 -4.99 -6.14 -2.55
CA THR A 21 -5.76 -5.69 -3.72
C THR A 21 -4.91 -4.96 -4.76
N TYR A 22 -3.73 -4.48 -4.37
CA TYR A 22 -2.88 -3.56 -5.12
C TYR A 22 -3.51 -2.20 -5.42
N ASP A 23 -4.50 -1.82 -4.62
CA ASP A 23 -5.13 -0.50 -4.68
C ASP A 23 -4.39 0.54 -3.86
N LEU A 24 -4.52 1.80 -4.28
CA LEU A 24 -4.08 2.94 -3.50
C LEU A 24 -5.26 3.46 -2.69
N ASN A 25 -5.03 3.63 -1.40
CA ASN A 25 -6.00 4.24 -0.49
C ASN A 25 -5.42 5.54 0.08
N THR A 26 -6.26 6.28 0.78
CA THR A 26 -5.86 7.43 1.59
C THR A 26 -6.16 7.07 3.03
N ASN A 27 -5.14 7.03 3.88
CA ASN A 27 -5.28 6.65 5.28
C ASN A 27 -4.68 7.70 6.21
N LYS A 28 -5.34 7.88 7.35
CA LYS A 28 -4.93 8.83 8.39
C LYS A 28 -3.66 8.36 9.09
N ILE A 29 -2.82 9.33 9.46
CA ILE A 29 -1.69 9.11 10.35
C ILE A 29 -2.23 8.92 11.77
N VAL A 30 -1.89 7.79 12.40
CA VAL A 30 -2.37 7.40 13.73
C VAL A 30 -1.30 7.62 14.80
N SER A 31 -0.04 7.34 14.48
CA SER A 31 1.08 7.53 15.41
C SER A 31 2.33 8.00 14.67
N LYS A 32 3.26 8.59 15.44
CA LYS A 32 4.46 9.27 14.95
C LYS A 32 5.62 8.91 15.87
N SER A 33 6.79 8.63 15.31
CA SER A 33 7.99 8.35 16.11
C SER A 33 9.26 8.86 15.48
N LYS A 34 10.25 9.02 16.35
CA LYS A 34 11.64 9.28 15.99
C LYS A 34 12.57 8.52 16.92
N ARG A 35 13.72 8.09 16.41
CA ARG A 35 14.79 7.47 17.19
C ARG A 35 16.14 7.72 16.54
N GLU A 36 17.21 7.58 17.29
CA GLU A 36 18.55 7.52 16.72
C GLU A 36 18.81 6.15 16.09
N SER A 37 19.48 6.14 14.93
CA SER A 37 19.89 4.91 14.25
C SER A 37 21.34 5.00 13.84
N GLU A 38 22.17 4.12 14.39
CA GLU A 38 23.61 4.09 14.13
C GLU A 38 23.95 3.71 12.68
N LYS A 39 23.05 2.96 12.03
CA LYS A 39 23.26 2.40 10.69
C LYS A 39 22.09 2.77 9.79
N VAL A 40 22.35 3.76 8.94
CA VAL A 40 21.40 4.26 7.95
C VAL A 40 21.95 4.00 6.54
N PHE A 41 21.07 3.63 5.62
CA PHE A 41 21.38 3.49 4.21
C PHE A 41 20.72 4.61 3.40
N ASN A 42 21.50 5.21 2.50
CA ASN A 42 21.00 6.06 1.43
C ASN A 42 20.74 5.20 0.19
N LEU A 43 19.47 5.09 -0.19
CA LEU A 43 18.97 4.27 -1.29
C LEU A 43 18.58 5.17 -2.46
N GLU A 44 19.20 4.98 -3.62
CA GLU A 44 18.90 5.74 -4.83
C GLU A 44 18.19 4.83 -5.86
N PHE A 45 17.02 5.25 -6.34
CA PHE A 45 16.18 4.45 -7.23
C PHE A 45 16.25 4.93 -8.70
N SER A 46 15.81 4.08 -9.63
CA SER A 46 15.81 4.36 -11.08
C SER A 46 14.91 5.52 -11.50
N SER A 47 13.93 5.87 -10.66
CA SER A 47 13.11 7.09 -10.77
C SER A 47 13.91 8.36 -10.49
N GLY A 48 15.10 8.24 -9.88
CA GLY A 48 15.91 9.34 -9.38
C GLY A 48 15.49 9.81 -7.98
N GLU A 49 14.53 9.13 -7.34
CA GLU A 49 14.18 9.39 -5.95
C GLU A 49 15.22 8.77 -5.01
N ILE A 50 15.41 9.43 -3.87
CA ILE A 50 16.35 9.01 -2.83
C ILE A 50 15.56 8.84 -1.54
N LEU A 51 15.78 7.73 -0.86
CA LEU A 51 15.23 7.45 0.44
C LEU A 51 16.36 7.05 1.39
N LYS A 52 16.32 7.62 2.60
CA LYS A 52 17.19 7.19 3.69
C LYS A 52 16.37 6.33 4.63
N ALA A 53 16.91 5.18 5.01
CA ALA A 53 16.24 4.24 5.90
C ALA A 53 17.25 3.58 6.83
N SER A 54 16.82 3.26 8.05
CA SER A 54 17.58 2.44 8.99
C SER A 54 17.77 1.02 8.46
N GLU A 55 18.78 0.31 8.97
CA GLU A 55 19.18 -1.00 8.44
C GLU A 55 18.06 -2.05 8.46
N GLU A 56 17.19 -2.00 9.47
CA GLU A 56 16.10 -2.94 9.68
C GLU A 56 14.79 -2.56 8.98
N HIS A 57 14.69 -1.36 8.41
CA HIS A 57 13.45 -0.90 7.78
C HIS A 57 13.08 -1.79 6.60
N PRO A 58 11.86 -2.38 6.57
CA PRO A 58 11.48 -3.34 5.54
C PRO A 58 10.96 -2.65 4.27
N PHE A 59 11.30 -3.23 3.13
CA PHE A 59 10.93 -2.77 1.79
C PHE A 59 10.20 -3.86 1.02
N PRO A 60 9.14 -3.50 0.27
CA PRO A 60 8.38 -4.43 -0.57
C PRO A 60 9.12 -4.66 -1.90
N VAL A 61 9.95 -5.70 -1.95
CA VAL A 61 10.64 -6.14 -3.16
C VAL A 61 9.70 -6.97 -4.01
N TRP A 62 9.61 -6.64 -5.29
CA TRP A 62 8.87 -7.43 -6.26
C TRP A 62 9.71 -8.59 -6.79
N ASP A 63 9.21 -9.80 -6.63
CA ASP A 63 9.73 -11.03 -7.24
C ASP A 63 8.63 -12.09 -7.30
N ASN A 64 7.95 -12.17 -8.44
CA ASN A 64 6.78 -13.02 -8.68
C ASN A 64 5.64 -12.78 -7.66
N GLY A 65 5.64 -11.60 -7.03
CA GLY A 65 4.82 -11.23 -5.88
C GLY A 65 5.60 -10.29 -4.95
N LEU A 66 5.00 -9.94 -3.82
CA LEU A 66 5.63 -9.10 -2.80
C LEU A 66 6.50 -9.94 -1.86
N ILE A 67 7.77 -9.53 -1.71
CA ILE A 67 8.73 -10.10 -0.77
C ILE A 67 9.30 -8.98 0.08
N TRP A 68 9.17 -9.11 1.39
CA TRP A 68 9.70 -8.14 2.34
C TRP A 68 11.19 -8.36 2.60
N LYS A 69 11.99 -7.30 2.43
CA LYS A 69 13.44 -7.31 2.73
C LYS A 69 13.84 -6.09 3.54
N LYS A 70 14.70 -6.28 4.53
CA LYS A 70 15.26 -5.16 5.30
C LYS A 70 16.19 -4.33 4.41
N ALA A 71 16.36 -3.05 4.74
CA ALA A 71 17.25 -2.16 4.01
C ALA A 71 18.68 -2.72 3.92
N VAL A 72 19.15 -3.43 4.95
CA VAL A 72 20.46 -4.11 4.98
C VAL A 72 20.57 -5.28 4.00
N ASP A 73 19.47 -5.96 3.71
CA ASP A 73 19.41 -7.12 2.80
C ASP A 73 19.15 -6.73 1.35
N LEU A 74 18.70 -5.49 1.12
CA LEU A 74 18.47 -4.97 -0.22
C LEU A 74 19.75 -4.98 -1.07
N LYS A 75 19.62 -5.46 -2.30
CA LYS A 75 20.70 -5.54 -3.31
C LYS A 75 20.41 -4.62 -4.48
N GLU A 76 21.47 -4.09 -5.08
CA GLU A 76 21.33 -3.33 -6.32
C GLU A 76 20.67 -4.18 -7.41
N ASN A 77 19.86 -3.53 -8.25
CA ASN A 77 18.97 -4.12 -9.25
C ASN A 77 17.71 -4.83 -8.73
N GLU A 78 17.46 -4.81 -7.42
CA GLU A 78 16.15 -5.23 -6.91
C GLU A 78 15.05 -4.26 -7.34
N VAL A 79 13.87 -4.82 -7.56
CA VAL A 79 12.71 -4.13 -8.09
C VAL A 79 11.76 -3.83 -6.94
N ILE A 80 11.35 -2.58 -6.79
CA ILE A 80 10.36 -2.14 -5.82
C ILE A 80 9.09 -1.76 -6.59
N ILE A 81 7.93 -2.06 -6.01
CA ILE A 81 6.65 -1.60 -6.55
C ILE A 81 6.60 -0.07 -6.50
N ASP A 82 6.13 0.49 -7.60
CA ASP A 82 5.78 1.89 -7.72
C ASP A 82 4.36 2.00 -8.29
N TYR A 83 3.81 3.21 -8.31
CA TYR A 83 2.52 3.47 -8.91
C TYR A 83 2.61 4.54 -9.98
N ARG A 84 1.81 4.39 -11.04
CA ARG A 84 1.80 5.36 -12.14
C ARG A 84 1.12 6.65 -11.77
N ASN A 85 0.00 6.57 -11.07
CA ASN A 85 -0.87 7.70 -10.81
C ASN A 85 -1.21 7.72 -9.33
N TYR A 86 -0.93 8.83 -8.66
CA TYR A 86 -1.24 8.98 -7.25
C TYR A 86 -2.58 9.72 -7.11
N PRO A 87 -3.55 9.19 -6.36
CA PRO A 87 -4.85 9.82 -6.16
C PRO A 87 -4.74 10.93 -5.11
N PHE A 88 -3.93 11.96 -5.38
CA PHE A 88 -3.90 13.13 -4.49
C PHE A 88 -5.29 13.78 -4.50
N SER A 89 -5.95 13.79 -3.34
CA SER A 89 -7.27 14.40 -3.18
C SER A 89 -7.22 15.90 -3.49
N LYS A 90 -8.31 16.43 -4.06
CA LYS A 90 -8.54 17.88 -4.10
C LYS A 90 -8.71 18.33 -2.65
N LYS A 91 -7.75 19.07 -2.08
CA LYS A 91 -8.03 19.79 -0.83
C LYS A 91 -9.22 20.71 -1.11
N GLN A 92 -10.31 20.56 -0.33
CA GLN A 92 -11.26 21.66 -0.19
C GLN A 92 -10.46 22.84 0.35
N ASN A 93 -10.60 24.00 -0.31
CA ASN A 93 -9.90 25.20 0.10
C ASN A 93 -10.31 25.53 1.53
N ASN A 94 -9.31 25.62 2.42
CA ASN A 94 -9.52 26.22 3.73
C ASN A 94 -10.01 27.65 3.52
N GLU A 95 -11.10 27.99 4.20
CA GLU A 95 -11.61 29.34 4.32
C GLU A 95 -10.50 30.27 4.81
N GLY A 96 -10.03 31.10 3.89
CA GLY A 96 -9.01 32.12 4.11
C GLY A 96 -8.94 32.97 2.85
N ILE A 97 -8.98 34.28 3.03
CA ILE A 97 -9.08 35.28 1.95
C ILE A 97 -7.77 35.33 1.16
N ASP A 98 -7.53 34.33 0.31
CA ASP A 98 -6.48 34.29 -0.69
C ASP A 98 -7.08 33.80 -2.01
N LYS A 99 -6.81 34.52 -3.11
CA LYS A 99 -7.37 34.19 -4.44
C LYS A 99 -7.08 32.72 -4.77
N GLU A 100 -8.14 31.94 -4.94
CA GLU A 100 -8.06 30.54 -5.33
C GLU A 100 -7.25 30.40 -6.64
N ILE A 101 -6.27 29.49 -6.65
CA ILE A 101 -5.47 29.25 -7.86
C ILE A 101 -6.31 28.44 -8.84
N THR A 102 -6.82 29.10 -9.87
CA THR A 102 -7.51 28.46 -10.99
C THR A 102 -6.52 27.82 -11.97
N GLU A 103 -7.00 26.92 -12.83
CA GLU A 103 -6.19 26.34 -13.91
C GLU A 103 -5.59 27.40 -14.85
N ASP A 104 -6.35 28.45 -15.17
CA ASP A 104 -5.88 29.55 -16.02
C ASP A 104 -4.81 30.40 -15.33
N LEU A 105 -4.97 30.70 -14.04
CA LEU A 105 -3.91 31.35 -13.27
C LEU A 105 -2.67 30.45 -13.19
N ALA A 106 -2.83 29.14 -13.03
CA ALA A 106 -1.71 28.21 -12.99
C ALA A 106 -0.96 28.14 -14.33
N GLU A 107 -1.66 28.06 -15.45
CA GLU A 107 -1.05 28.13 -16.80
C GLU A 107 -0.28 29.45 -16.99
N LEU A 108 -0.90 30.57 -16.60
CA LEU A 108 -0.29 31.90 -16.66
C LEU A 108 0.98 31.99 -15.80
N LEU A 109 0.95 31.46 -14.58
CA LEU A 109 2.13 31.36 -13.70
C LEU A 109 3.23 30.54 -14.36
N GLY A 110 2.89 29.43 -15.01
CA GLY A 110 3.84 28.60 -15.76
C GLY A 110 4.55 29.38 -16.87
N LEU A 111 3.81 30.16 -17.65
CA LEU A 111 4.34 31.04 -18.70
C LEU A 111 5.22 32.19 -18.13
N ILE A 112 4.82 32.77 -17.00
CA ILE A 112 5.59 33.84 -16.34
C ILE A 112 6.91 33.29 -15.80
N VAL A 113 6.91 32.10 -15.18
CA VAL A 113 8.12 31.49 -14.64
C VAL A 113 9.07 31.04 -15.76
N SER A 114 8.56 30.65 -16.93
CA SER A 114 9.41 30.33 -18.08
C SER A 114 9.98 31.59 -18.76
N ASP A 115 9.19 32.25 -19.61
CA ASP A 115 9.62 33.35 -20.48
C ASP A 115 9.25 34.73 -19.92
N GLY A 116 8.56 34.80 -18.78
CA GLY A 116 8.20 36.07 -18.14
C GLY A 116 9.34 36.77 -17.40
N ASN A 117 9.11 37.99 -16.93
CA ASN A 117 10.02 38.69 -16.02
C ASN A 117 9.26 39.73 -15.19
N LEU A 118 9.63 39.83 -13.90
CA LEU A 118 9.15 40.85 -12.96
C LEU A 118 10.23 41.93 -12.80
N SER A 119 9.88 43.20 -13.05
CA SER A 119 10.83 44.31 -12.95
C SER A 119 11.03 44.78 -11.49
N LYS A 120 12.25 45.14 -11.10
CA LYS A 120 12.51 45.68 -9.74
C LYS A 120 11.85 47.04 -9.47
N GLU A 121 11.80 47.94 -10.46
CA GLU A 121 11.49 49.36 -10.22
C GLU A 121 10.09 49.79 -10.67
N LYS A 122 9.51 49.14 -11.69
CA LYS A 122 8.32 49.66 -12.38
C LYS A 122 7.06 48.82 -12.14
N TYR A 123 7.12 47.88 -11.20
CA TYR A 123 6.07 46.87 -10.98
C TYR A 123 5.56 46.24 -12.30
N ARG A 124 6.46 46.12 -13.27
CA ARG A 124 6.15 45.68 -14.63
C ARG A 124 6.28 44.17 -14.69
N ILE A 125 5.25 43.54 -15.23
CA ILE A 125 5.25 42.14 -15.64
C ILE A 125 5.42 42.11 -17.15
N THR A 126 6.40 41.35 -17.61
CA THR A 126 6.70 41.20 -19.05
C THR A 126 6.71 39.74 -19.44
N PHE A 127 6.30 39.44 -20.68
CA PHE A 127 6.41 38.13 -21.29
C PHE A 127 6.96 38.26 -22.71
N TYR A 128 7.88 37.38 -23.09
CA TYR A 128 8.58 37.43 -24.37
C TYR A 128 8.30 36.15 -25.15
N SER A 129 7.97 36.26 -26.43
CA SER A 129 7.90 35.07 -27.28
C SER A 129 8.04 35.41 -28.75
N LYS A 130 8.48 34.42 -29.53
CA LYS A 130 8.42 34.44 -30.99
C LYS A 130 7.13 33.82 -31.53
N SER A 131 6.41 33.06 -30.71
CA SER A 131 5.17 32.41 -31.12
C SER A 131 4.00 33.37 -30.98
N ILE A 132 3.33 33.65 -32.11
CA ILE A 132 2.12 34.48 -32.13
C ILE A 132 1.00 33.87 -31.28
N GLU A 133 0.90 32.53 -31.31
CA GLU A 133 -0.08 31.74 -30.56
C GLU A 133 0.16 31.88 -29.04
N LEU A 134 1.41 31.83 -28.58
CA LEU A 134 1.73 32.05 -27.16
C LEU A 134 1.46 33.47 -26.71
N LEU A 135 1.76 34.45 -27.56
CA LEU A 135 1.49 35.85 -27.25
C LEU A 135 -0.02 36.06 -27.09
N GLN A 136 -0.84 35.51 -28.00
CA GLN A 136 -2.29 35.59 -27.89
C GLN A 136 -2.79 34.86 -26.65
N ARG A 137 -2.34 33.62 -26.40
CA ARG A 137 -2.73 32.88 -25.20
C ARG A 137 -2.38 33.62 -23.92
N PHE A 138 -1.21 34.26 -23.86
CA PHE A 138 -0.83 35.09 -22.72
C PHE A 138 -1.74 36.32 -22.54
N ARG A 139 -2.17 36.99 -23.64
CA ARG A 139 -3.17 38.07 -23.56
C ARG A 139 -4.47 37.56 -22.96
N ASP A 140 -4.99 36.47 -23.51
CA ASP A 140 -6.28 35.90 -23.13
C ASP A 140 -6.27 35.49 -21.65
N LEU A 141 -5.18 34.88 -21.18
CA LEU A 141 -5.00 34.50 -19.77
C LEU A 141 -4.91 35.73 -18.86
N VAL A 142 -4.17 36.77 -19.22
CA VAL A 142 -4.08 38.00 -18.39
C VAL A 142 -5.43 38.71 -18.33
N HIS A 143 -6.17 38.76 -19.43
CA HIS A 143 -7.53 39.31 -19.45
C HIS A 143 -8.50 38.44 -18.64
N SER A 144 -8.49 37.12 -18.81
CA SER A 144 -9.33 36.18 -18.06
C SER A 144 -9.10 36.25 -16.55
N VAL A 145 -7.83 36.24 -16.13
CA VAL A 145 -7.45 36.11 -14.72
C VAL A 145 -7.43 37.45 -13.98
N PHE A 146 -7.01 38.53 -14.65
CA PHE A 146 -6.81 39.83 -14.02
C PHE A 146 -7.69 40.95 -14.59
N ASN A 147 -8.43 40.70 -15.68
CA ASN A 147 -9.19 41.72 -16.40
C ASN A 147 -8.31 42.91 -16.84
N ILE A 148 -7.10 42.61 -17.32
CA ILE A 148 -6.11 43.60 -17.75
C ILE A 148 -5.76 43.44 -19.23
N GLU A 149 -5.78 44.55 -19.95
CA GLU A 149 -5.24 44.64 -21.30
C GLU A 149 -3.72 44.82 -21.30
N VAL A 150 -3.02 43.96 -22.03
CA VAL A 150 -1.55 44.00 -22.10
C VAL A 150 -1.05 44.84 -23.28
N LYS A 151 0.02 45.60 -23.05
CA LYS A 151 0.69 46.41 -24.07
C LYS A 151 1.70 45.55 -24.84
N GLU A 152 1.85 45.82 -26.12
CA GLU A 152 2.85 45.16 -26.99
C GLU A 152 4.01 46.08 -27.32
N TYR A 153 5.18 45.49 -27.42
CA TYR A 153 6.38 46.13 -27.94
C TYR A 153 7.18 45.11 -28.74
N THR A 154 7.60 45.44 -29.95
CA THR A 154 8.51 44.59 -30.74
C THR A 154 9.92 45.11 -30.62
N ASP A 155 10.86 44.29 -30.16
CA ASP A 155 12.27 44.63 -30.18
C ASP A 155 12.81 44.57 -31.61
N LYS A 156 13.17 45.75 -32.15
CA LYS A 156 13.66 45.91 -33.52
C LYS A 156 14.97 45.14 -33.81
N ARG A 157 15.77 44.81 -32.78
CA ARG A 157 17.06 44.11 -32.97
C ARG A 157 16.90 42.59 -33.04
N SER A 158 16.04 42.04 -32.18
CA SER A 158 15.86 40.59 -32.04
C SER A 158 14.63 40.05 -32.78
N ASN A 159 13.75 40.95 -33.26
CA ASN A 159 12.42 40.67 -33.78
C ASN A 159 11.56 39.83 -32.82
N ILE A 160 11.81 39.97 -31.51
CA ILE A 160 11.04 39.31 -30.45
C ILE A 160 9.97 40.27 -29.97
N LYS A 161 8.74 39.79 -29.90
CA LYS A 161 7.63 40.53 -29.32
C LYS A 161 7.62 40.38 -27.81
N ARG A 162 7.39 41.49 -27.13
CA ARG A 162 7.25 41.61 -25.68
C ARG A 162 5.85 42.12 -25.35
N LEU A 163 5.12 41.36 -24.55
CA LEU A 163 3.91 41.83 -23.88
C LEU A 163 4.25 42.34 -22.49
N TYR A 164 3.56 43.39 -22.03
CA TYR A 164 3.74 43.91 -20.68
C TYR A 164 2.54 44.69 -20.15
N PHE A 165 2.42 44.70 -18.83
CA PHE A 165 1.53 45.57 -18.07
C PHE A 165 2.23 45.96 -16.77
N ASN A 166 1.78 47.05 -16.12
CA ASN A 166 2.30 47.46 -14.83
C ASN A 166 1.15 47.43 -13.83
N ASP A 167 1.31 46.65 -12.76
CA ASP A 167 0.34 46.57 -11.69
C ASP A 167 1.09 46.22 -10.40
N LYS A 168 0.97 47.07 -9.37
CA LYS A 168 1.73 46.91 -8.13
C LYS A 168 1.24 45.72 -7.32
N GLU A 169 -0.07 45.52 -7.22
CA GLU A 169 -0.68 44.48 -6.40
C GLU A 169 -0.40 43.10 -7.02
N ILE A 170 -0.62 42.94 -8.32
CA ILE A 170 -0.32 41.69 -9.04
C ILE A 170 1.17 41.40 -8.98
N HIS A 171 2.03 42.41 -9.19
CA HIS A 171 3.48 42.21 -9.08
C HIS A 171 3.89 41.73 -7.68
N GLN A 172 3.33 42.31 -6.62
CA GLN A 172 3.60 41.91 -5.24
C GLN A 172 3.06 40.50 -4.93
N TYR A 173 1.87 40.17 -5.43
CA TYR A 173 1.28 38.84 -5.34
C TYR A 173 2.13 37.77 -6.04
N LEU A 174 2.56 38.01 -7.28
CA LEU A 174 3.44 37.07 -7.99
C LEU A 174 4.77 36.86 -7.25
N LYS A 175 5.29 37.93 -6.63
CA LYS A 175 6.49 37.85 -5.79
C LYS A 175 6.23 37.06 -4.50
N SER A 176 5.08 37.22 -3.85
CA SER A 176 4.73 36.48 -2.63
C SER A 176 4.55 34.98 -2.91
N LEU A 177 4.08 34.61 -4.10
CA LEU A 177 4.05 33.22 -4.58
C LEU A 177 5.47 32.63 -4.81
N GLY A 178 6.52 33.43 -4.80
CA GLY A 178 7.90 32.96 -4.95
C GLY A 178 8.51 33.15 -6.34
N ILE A 179 7.90 33.97 -7.21
CA ILE A 179 8.52 34.39 -8.48
C ILE A 179 9.52 35.52 -8.21
N PRO A 180 10.81 35.36 -8.52
CA PRO A 180 11.80 36.39 -8.23
C PRO A 180 11.69 37.57 -9.21
N ASN A 181 11.97 38.78 -8.73
CA ASN A 181 12.10 40.00 -9.54
C ASN A 181 13.54 40.26 -10.02
N GLU A 182 14.29 39.19 -10.16
CA GLU A 182 15.68 39.16 -10.58
C GLU A 182 15.93 37.99 -11.54
N ASN A 183 17.18 37.71 -11.88
CA ASN A 183 17.50 36.72 -12.88
C ASN A 183 17.07 35.31 -12.45
N LYS A 184 15.94 34.84 -12.98
CA LYS A 184 15.36 33.49 -12.73
C LYS A 184 16.32 32.33 -13.01
N SER A 185 17.28 32.49 -13.91
CA SER A 185 18.28 31.44 -14.16
C SER A 185 19.25 31.24 -12.99
N LYS A 186 19.39 32.24 -12.12
CA LYS A 186 20.25 32.18 -10.93
C LYS A 186 19.44 32.06 -9.64
N SER A 187 18.29 32.72 -9.61
CA SER A 187 17.45 32.79 -8.42
C SER A 187 16.55 31.56 -8.26
N ARG A 188 16.22 31.25 -7.01
CA ARG A 188 15.26 30.20 -6.67
C ARG A 188 13.86 30.65 -7.07
N CYS A 189 13.11 29.79 -7.77
CA CYS A 189 11.70 30.00 -8.09
C CYS A 189 10.90 28.76 -7.68
N VAL A 190 10.20 28.84 -6.55
CA VAL A 190 9.45 27.72 -5.96
C VAL A 190 8.10 28.24 -5.48
N LEU A 191 7.02 27.78 -6.11
CA LEU A 191 5.64 28.18 -5.81
C LEU A 191 5.00 27.10 -4.94
N LYS A 192 4.99 27.30 -3.62
CA LYS A 192 4.51 26.28 -2.66
C LYS A 192 3.01 26.03 -2.80
N GLU A 193 2.27 27.06 -3.16
CA GLU A 193 0.83 27.05 -3.39
C GLU A 193 0.48 26.10 -4.55
N ILE A 194 1.23 26.18 -5.66
CA ILE A 194 1.12 25.22 -6.77
C ILE A 194 1.50 23.80 -6.31
N GLN A 195 2.56 23.67 -5.49
CA GLN A 195 2.95 22.36 -4.96
C GLN A 195 1.82 21.67 -4.20
N ASN A 196 0.99 22.43 -3.51
CA ASN A 196 -0.08 21.93 -2.64
C ASN A 196 -1.45 21.89 -3.33
N SER A 197 -1.51 22.27 -4.60
CA SER A 197 -2.73 22.30 -5.40
C SER A 197 -3.12 20.92 -5.95
N SER A 198 -4.32 20.82 -6.52
CA SER A 198 -4.82 19.62 -7.20
C SER A 198 -3.98 19.23 -8.41
N SER A 199 -4.09 17.97 -8.86
CA SER A 199 -3.39 17.50 -10.06
C SER A 199 -3.74 18.32 -11.31
N ASP A 200 -4.98 18.79 -11.46
CA ASP A 200 -5.45 19.60 -12.60
C ASP A 200 -4.71 20.96 -12.65
N ILE A 201 -4.57 21.62 -11.50
CA ILE A 201 -3.83 22.88 -11.35
C ILE A 201 -2.34 22.67 -11.63
N ILE A 202 -1.74 21.61 -11.07
CA ILE A 202 -0.33 21.28 -11.31
C ILE A 202 -0.10 21.00 -12.81
N GLN A 203 -1.03 20.30 -13.46
CA GLN A 203 -0.95 19.97 -14.88
C GLN A 203 -1.00 21.24 -15.75
N SER A 204 -1.90 22.16 -15.43
CA SER A 204 -2.01 23.46 -16.13
C SER A 204 -0.74 24.31 -15.98
N PHE A 205 -0.16 24.36 -14.77
CA PHE A 205 1.13 25.03 -14.54
C PHE A 205 2.28 24.40 -15.34
N ILE A 206 2.36 23.06 -15.35
CA ILE A 206 3.35 22.32 -16.13
C ILE A 206 3.22 22.57 -17.63
N VAL A 207 1.99 22.64 -18.16
CA VAL A 207 1.76 22.95 -19.56
C VAL A 207 2.25 24.36 -19.88
N GLY A 208 2.00 25.35 -19.02
CA GLY A 208 2.57 26.71 -19.16
C GLY A 208 4.10 26.70 -19.28
N ILE A 209 4.78 25.95 -18.39
CA ILE A 209 6.25 25.78 -18.46
C ILE A 209 6.67 25.10 -19.77
N ILE A 210 5.99 24.03 -20.15
CA ILE A 210 6.30 23.29 -21.38
C ILE A 210 6.11 24.17 -22.59
N ASN A 211 5.09 25.02 -22.60
CA ASN A 211 4.75 25.94 -23.68
C ASN A 211 5.76 27.08 -23.83
N GLY A 212 6.31 27.62 -22.73
CA GLY A 212 7.41 28.57 -22.78
C GLY A 212 8.76 27.90 -23.05
N ASP A 213 9.40 27.38 -22.00
CA ASP A 213 10.78 26.88 -22.02
C ASP A 213 10.92 25.42 -22.51
N GLY A 214 9.81 24.69 -22.59
CA GLY A 214 9.83 23.27 -22.94
C GLY A 214 9.95 22.98 -24.45
N SER A 215 10.36 21.76 -24.76
CA SER A 215 10.37 21.20 -26.11
C SER A 215 9.74 19.81 -26.10
N ILE A 216 8.92 19.51 -27.10
CA ILE A 216 8.40 18.17 -27.38
C ILE A 216 9.01 17.71 -28.69
N SER A 217 9.83 16.66 -28.65
CA SER A 217 10.53 16.16 -29.83
C SER A 217 10.16 14.71 -30.10
N ASN A 218 9.70 14.46 -31.32
CA ASN A 218 9.45 13.11 -31.79
C ASN A 218 10.77 12.38 -32.12
N ARG A 219 11.18 11.43 -31.27
CA ARG A 219 12.39 10.59 -31.48
C ARG A 219 12.02 9.15 -31.76
N LYS A 220 12.87 8.43 -32.51
CA LYS A 220 12.72 6.98 -32.80
C LYS A 220 12.51 6.11 -31.55
N SER A 221 12.99 6.57 -30.38
CA SER A 221 12.91 5.86 -29.10
C SER A 221 11.64 6.11 -28.27
N GLY A 222 10.61 6.80 -28.79
CA GLY A 222 9.33 7.00 -28.10
C GLY A 222 9.06 8.43 -27.61
N GLY A 223 9.62 9.44 -28.29
CA GLY A 223 9.44 10.85 -27.95
C GLY A 223 10.23 11.30 -26.73
N ILE A 224 10.49 12.61 -26.62
CA ILE A 224 11.09 13.21 -25.43
C ILE A 224 10.52 14.60 -25.19
N VAL A 225 10.26 14.93 -23.93
CA VAL A 225 9.99 16.30 -23.49
C VAL A 225 11.20 16.79 -22.70
N ASN A 226 11.71 17.97 -23.03
CA ASN A 226 12.81 18.58 -22.28
C ASN A 226 12.50 20.01 -21.83
N ILE A 227 12.93 20.35 -20.62
CA ILE A 227 12.88 21.69 -20.05
C ILE A 227 14.28 22.01 -19.52
N VAL A 228 14.80 23.22 -19.78
CA VAL A 228 16.14 23.64 -19.35
C VAL A 228 16.00 24.73 -18.29
N ILE A 229 16.65 24.53 -17.14
CA ILE A 229 16.48 25.39 -15.97
C ILE A 229 17.87 25.79 -15.47
N GLY A 230 18.09 27.06 -15.11
CA GLY A 230 19.39 27.53 -14.62
C GLY A 230 19.66 27.18 -13.15
N ASN A 231 18.61 27.08 -12.35
CA ASN A 231 18.70 26.88 -10.90
C ASN A 231 18.34 25.44 -10.47
N LYS A 232 19.17 24.84 -9.61
CA LYS A 232 19.00 23.44 -9.15
C LYS A 232 17.70 23.23 -8.37
N GLU A 233 17.40 24.11 -7.43
CA GLU A 233 16.24 23.96 -6.53
C GLU A 233 14.92 24.07 -7.31
N THR A 234 14.89 24.95 -8.30
CA THR A 234 13.75 25.10 -9.23
C THR A 234 13.57 23.82 -10.07
N ALA A 235 14.66 23.20 -10.53
CA ALA A 235 14.58 21.94 -11.27
C ALA A 235 14.06 20.78 -10.40
N GLU A 236 14.51 20.67 -9.15
CA GLU A 236 14.00 19.67 -8.19
C GLU A 236 12.53 19.92 -7.84
N PHE A 237 12.12 21.19 -7.72
CA PHE A 237 10.71 21.56 -7.55
C PHE A 237 9.85 21.07 -8.72
N TYR A 238 10.25 21.33 -9.96
CA TYR A 238 9.51 20.86 -11.14
C TYR A 238 9.47 19.34 -11.22
N LYS A 239 10.58 18.65 -10.91
CA LYS A 239 10.61 17.18 -10.85
C LYS A 239 9.58 16.65 -9.84
N LYS A 240 9.44 17.27 -8.67
CA LYS A 240 8.40 16.91 -7.69
C LYS A 240 6.99 17.12 -8.22
N LEU A 241 6.73 18.22 -8.93
CA LEU A 241 5.43 18.47 -9.56
C LEU A 241 5.10 17.40 -10.62
N PHE A 242 6.04 17.08 -11.50
CA PHE A 242 5.90 15.99 -12.46
C PHE A 242 5.57 14.68 -11.75
N ARG A 243 6.28 14.37 -10.67
CA ARG A 243 6.07 13.15 -9.92
C ARG A 243 4.70 13.08 -9.26
N LYS A 244 4.15 14.22 -8.78
CA LYS A 244 2.79 14.29 -8.22
C LYS A 244 1.71 13.90 -9.23
N ILE A 245 1.87 14.29 -10.49
CA ILE A 245 0.96 13.87 -11.58
C ILE A 245 1.38 12.53 -12.22
N GLY A 246 2.27 11.77 -11.56
CA GLY A 246 2.65 10.44 -11.99
C GLY A 246 3.73 10.38 -13.07
N ILE A 247 4.34 11.49 -13.43
CA ILE A 247 5.38 11.57 -14.47
C ILE A 247 6.77 11.39 -13.85
N ILE A 248 7.52 10.38 -14.31
CA ILE A 248 8.92 10.20 -13.93
C ILE A 248 9.80 11.07 -14.83
N ALA A 249 10.38 12.11 -14.23
CA ALA A 249 11.29 13.04 -14.91
C ALA A 249 12.73 12.88 -14.40
N LYS A 250 13.71 12.93 -15.31
CA LYS A 250 15.14 12.86 -14.98
C LYS A 250 15.78 14.23 -15.07
N ILE A 251 16.57 14.59 -14.07
CA ILE A 251 17.38 15.82 -14.10
C ILE A 251 18.80 15.45 -14.54
N ASN A 252 19.29 16.10 -15.59
CA ASN A 252 20.67 16.00 -16.03
C ASN A 252 21.37 17.34 -15.86
N LYS A 253 22.51 17.34 -15.18
CA LYS A 253 23.38 18.51 -15.05
C LYS A 253 24.13 18.72 -16.38
N THR A 254 24.05 19.91 -16.97
CA THR A 254 24.68 20.23 -18.25
C THR A 254 25.45 21.55 -18.15
N ILE A 255 26.68 21.54 -18.65
CA ILE A 255 27.49 22.74 -18.80
C ILE A 255 27.26 23.29 -20.21
N GLN A 256 26.81 24.54 -20.31
CA GLN A 256 26.60 25.24 -21.57
C GLN A 256 27.61 26.37 -21.72
N LEU A 257 28.19 26.50 -22.91
CA LEU A 257 29.01 27.65 -23.26
C LEU A 257 28.09 28.73 -23.81
N GLY A 258 28.03 29.88 -23.13
CA GLY A 258 27.30 31.03 -23.59
C GLY A 258 27.90 31.57 -24.88
N GLY A 259 27.03 31.87 -25.84
CA GLY A 259 27.37 32.47 -27.12
C GLY A 259 26.16 33.15 -27.76
N GLY A 260 26.40 34.08 -28.69
CA GLY A 260 25.35 34.85 -29.35
C GLY A 260 24.71 35.89 -28.41
N VAL A 261 23.41 35.73 -28.14
CA VAL A 261 22.60 36.66 -27.32
C VAL A 261 22.94 36.55 -25.82
N VAL A 262 23.47 35.40 -25.38
CA VAL A 262 23.89 35.17 -24.00
C VAL A 262 25.36 35.54 -23.85
N LYS A 263 25.70 36.29 -22.78
CA LYS A 263 27.08 36.72 -22.49
C LYS A 263 28.03 35.51 -22.52
N LYS A 264 29.18 35.62 -23.21
CA LYS A 264 30.21 34.57 -23.20
C LYS A 264 30.56 34.18 -21.77
N GLY A 265 30.52 32.89 -21.48
CA GLY A 265 30.76 32.34 -20.14
C GLY A 265 30.34 30.89 -20.04
N VAL A 266 30.69 30.25 -18.93
CA VAL A 266 30.28 28.87 -18.62
C VAL A 266 29.03 28.93 -17.75
N TYR A 267 27.93 28.37 -18.25
CA TYR A 267 26.66 28.33 -17.55
C TYR A 267 26.34 26.92 -17.12
N LEU A 268 25.99 26.77 -15.86
CA LEU A 268 25.46 25.53 -15.36
C LEU A 268 23.95 25.50 -15.53
N THR A 269 23.42 24.45 -16.15
CA THR A 269 21.99 24.24 -16.37
C THR A 269 21.58 22.84 -15.95
N TYR A 270 20.30 22.69 -15.65
CA TYR A 270 19.65 21.46 -15.24
C TYR A 270 18.56 21.16 -16.27
N LYS A 271 18.76 20.08 -17.02
CA LYS A 271 17.83 19.64 -18.05
C LYS A 271 16.90 18.57 -17.48
N ILE A 272 15.62 18.90 -17.35
CA ILE A 272 14.58 17.94 -17.04
C ILE A 272 14.21 17.22 -18.33
N SER A 273 14.31 15.89 -18.34
CA SER A 273 13.96 15.02 -19.46
C SER A 273 12.85 14.05 -19.05
N ILE A 274 11.78 14.02 -19.84
CA ILE A 274 10.67 13.07 -19.70
C ILE A 274 10.67 12.18 -20.93
N THR A 275 10.71 10.88 -20.70
CA THR A 275 10.76 9.84 -21.74
C THR A 275 9.77 8.74 -21.43
N GLY A 276 9.39 7.99 -22.45
CA GLY A 276 8.38 6.94 -22.33
C GLY A 276 7.00 7.49 -22.66
N VAL A 277 6.29 6.77 -23.51
CA VAL A 277 5.00 7.20 -24.03
C VAL A 277 3.97 7.30 -22.89
N SER A 278 4.02 6.39 -21.91
CA SER A 278 3.16 6.40 -20.71
C SER A 278 3.36 7.63 -19.83
N ASN A 279 4.57 8.18 -19.76
CA ASN A 279 4.83 9.45 -19.06
C ASN A 279 4.30 10.63 -19.88
N ILE A 280 4.58 10.67 -21.18
CA ILE A 280 4.18 11.79 -22.05
C ILE A 280 2.66 11.87 -22.15
N LYS A 281 1.94 10.74 -22.23
CA LYS A 281 0.47 10.68 -22.25
C LYS A 281 -0.21 11.36 -21.06
N LYS A 282 0.48 11.54 -19.94
CA LYS A 282 -0.07 12.21 -18.74
C LYS A 282 0.00 13.73 -18.82
N LEU A 283 0.60 14.30 -19.85
CA LEU A 283 0.54 15.73 -20.10
C LEU A 283 -0.83 16.11 -20.65
N ASP A 284 -1.40 17.21 -20.16
CA ASP A 284 -2.60 17.78 -20.75
C ASP A 284 -2.24 18.37 -22.13
N SER A 285 -2.81 17.75 -23.17
CA SER A 285 -2.59 18.16 -24.56
C SER A 285 -3.57 19.23 -25.04
N SER A 286 -4.63 19.51 -24.28
CA SER A 286 -5.65 20.48 -24.66
C SER A 286 -5.09 21.90 -24.70
N ARG A 287 -4.24 22.25 -23.71
CA ARG A 287 -3.58 23.54 -23.54
C ARG A 287 -2.21 23.67 -24.23
N LEU A 288 -1.73 22.63 -24.93
CA LEU A 288 -0.47 22.70 -25.69
C LEU A 288 -0.63 23.54 -26.96
N ILE A 289 0.37 24.37 -27.25
CA ILE A 289 0.45 25.09 -28.53
C ILE A 289 0.63 24.15 -29.72
N SER A 290 0.16 24.58 -30.89
CA SER A 290 -0.05 23.77 -32.10
C SER A 290 1.14 22.88 -32.45
N TYR A 291 2.35 23.44 -32.61
CA TYR A 291 3.51 22.62 -33.02
C TYR A 291 3.99 21.62 -31.95
N LYS A 292 3.77 21.93 -30.65
CA LYS A 292 4.07 21.01 -29.55
C LYS A 292 3.03 19.91 -29.49
N LYS A 293 1.76 20.29 -29.69
CA LYS A 293 0.60 19.39 -29.77
C LYS A 293 0.72 18.41 -30.94
N ASP A 294 1.15 18.86 -32.12
CA ASP A 294 1.42 17.99 -33.26
C ASP A 294 2.50 16.94 -32.96
N ASN A 295 3.59 17.36 -32.31
CA ASN A 295 4.65 16.44 -31.91
C ASN A 295 4.19 15.47 -30.83
N TYR A 296 3.36 15.92 -29.89
CA TYR A 296 2.73 15.10 -28.87
C TYR A 296 1.89 13.98 -29.51
N PHE A 297 0.98 14.32 -30.44
CA PHE A 297 0.14 13.32 -31.10
C PHE A 297 0.95 12.30 -31.91
N LYS A 298 2.06 12.72 -32.55
CA LYS A 298 2.98 11.79 -33.23
C LYS A 298 3.68 10.80 -32.28
N ILE A 299 3.68 11.05 -30.97
CA ILE A 299 4.33 10.23 -29.94
C ILE A 299 3.33 9.28 -29.27
N ILE A 300 2.13 9.74 -28.90
CA ILE A 300 1.23 9.00 -28.01
C ILE A 300 0.72 7.65 -28.58
N ASP A 301 0.59 7.52 -29.89
CA ASP A 301 0.08 6.27 -30.49
C ASP A 301 1.15 5.16 -30.56
N ARG A 302 2.39 5.47 -30.18
CA ARG A 302 3.49 4.52 -30.20
C ARG A 302 3.42 3.56 -29.02
N GLN A 303 3.94 2.36 -29.22
CA GLN A 303 4.17 1.44 -28.12
C GLN A 303 5.22 2.01 -27.15
N ASP A 304 4.89 2.05 -25.85
CA ASP A 304 5.85 2.42 -24.83
C ASP A 304 6.83 1.27 -24.58
N LYS A 305 8.10 1.43 -24.96
CA LYS A 305 9.13 0.40 -24.75
C LYS A 305 9.56 0.27 -23.28
N PHE A 306 9.27 1.27 -22.45
CA PHE A 306 9.69 1.30 -21.04
C PHE A 306 8.58 0.83 -20.09
N ASP A 307 7.35 0.69 -20.58
CA ASP A 307 6.24 0.11 -19.85
C ASP A 307 6.41 -1.41 -19.75
N LYS A 308 7.12 -1.85 -18.70
CA LYS A 308 7.47 -3.24 -18.47
C LYS A 308 7.05 -3.73 -17.09
N ILE A 309 6.60 -4.98 -17.03
CA ILE A 309 6.37 -5.73 -15.79
C ILE A 309 7.57 -6.68 -15.60
N TYR A 310 8.18 -6.64 -14.42
CA TYR A 310 9.42 -7.36 -14.12
C TYR A 310 9.13 -8.59 -13.25
N LYS A 311 10.02 -9.59 -13.31
CA LYS A 311 10.04 -10.76 -12.41
C LYS A 311 8.66 -11.41 -12.21
N ILE A 312 8.03 -11.79 -13.32
CA ILE A 312 6.79 -12.58 -13.35
C ILE A 312 7.02 -13.92 -14.05
N ASP A 313 8.28 -14.36 -14.10
CA ASP A 313 8.72 -15.54 -14.83
C ASP A 313 8.12 -16.84 -14.31
N LYS A 314 8.01 -17.01 -12.99
CA LYS A 314 7.36 -18.17 -12.36
C LYS A 314 5.85 -18.14 -12.63
N LEU A 315 5.22 -16.97 -12.51
CA LEU A 315 3.79 -16.79 -12.79
C LEU A 315 3.48 -17.15 -14.26
N ILE A 316 4.26 -16.62 -15.20
CA ILE A 316 4.13 -16.92 -16.64
C ILE A 316 4.42 -18.39 -16.94
N LYS A 317 5.38 -19.00 -16.23
CA LYS A 317 5.66 -20.43 -16.38
C LYS A 317 4.48 -21.29 -15.93
N SER A 318 3.94 -21.02 -14.74
CA SER A 318 2.78 -21.75 -14.21
C SER A 318 1.57 -21.61 -15.13
N LEU A 319 1.27 -20.38 -15.58
CA LEU A 319 0.23 -20.13 -16.58
C LEU A 319 0.51 -20.89 -17.89
N SER A 320 1.75 -20.89 -18.38
CA SER A 320 2.15 -21.60 -19.60
C SER A 320 1.97 -23.12 -19.53
N ASP A 321 2.00 -23.69 -18.34
CA ASP A 321 1.87 -25.14 -18.15
C ASP A 321 0.38 -25.55 -18.17
N GLN A 322 -0.54 -24.63 -17.83
CA GLN A 322 -1.99 -24.80 -17.94
C GLN A 322 -2.53 -24.57 -19.36
N ILE A 323 -1.84 -23.79 -20.19
CA ILE A 323 -2.26 -23.54 -21.58
C ILE A 323 -2.18 -24.84 -22.41
N PRO A 324 -3.27 -25.27 -23.08
CA PRO A 324 -3.25 -26.42 -23.99
C PRO A 324 -2.16 -26.29 -25.05
N HIS A 325 -1.50 -27.39 -25.43
CA HIS A 325 -0.32 -27.34 -26.32
C HIS A 325 -0.58 -26.57 -27.63
N GLY A 326 -1.76 -26.73 -28.23
CA GLY A 326 -2.15 -26.01 -29.46
C GLY A 326 -2.18 -24.48 -29.32
N HIS A 327 -2.31 -23.95 -28.10
CA HIS A 327 -2.48 -22.53 -27.80
C HIS A 327 -1.22 -21.86 -27.23
N LYS A 328 -0.15 -22.62 -26.94
CA LYS A 328 1.11 -22.06 -26.39
C LYS A 328 1.78 -21.03 -27.31
N HIS A 329 1.47 -21.04 -28.60
CA HIS A 329 1.94 -20.05 -29.57
C HIS A 329 1.47 -18.62 -29.24
N ILE A 330 0.38 -18.44 -28.49
CA ILE A 330 -0.13 -17.12 -28.07
C ILE A 330 0.93 -16.32 -27.29
N LEU A 331 1.65 -16.98 -26.36
CA LEU A 331 2.73 -16.35 -25.61
C LEU A 331 3.87 -15.92 -26.56
N TYR A 332 4.27 -16.80 -27.47
CA TYR A 332 5.36 -16.53 -28.41
C TYR A 332 5.02 -15.38 -29.39
N ASN A 333 3.80 -15.38 -29.94
CA ASN A 333 3.31 -14.35 -30.85
C ASN A 333 3.27 -12.98 -30.19
N ASN A 334 3.02 -12.93 -28.88
CA ASN A 334 3.09 -11.70 -28.09
C ASN A 334 4.50 -11.41 -27.53
N SER A 335 5.55 -12.04 -28.08
CA SER A 335 6.95 -11.85 -27.66
C SER A 335 7.22 -12.16 -26.17
N ILE A 336 6.44 -13.07 -25.57
CA ILE A 336 6.64 -13.57 -24.21
C ILE A 336 7.52 -14.82 -24.30
N ARG A 337 8.85 -14.63 -24.24
CA ARG A 337 9.83 -15.71 -24.44
C ARG A 337 10.40 -16.18 -23.11
N LYS A 338 10.34 -17.50 -22.84
CA LYS A 338 10.86 -18.13 -21.61
C LYS A 338 12.31 -17.72 -21.27
N SER A 339 13.17 -17.57 -22.27
CA SER A 339 14.58 -17.17 -22.09
C SER A 339 14.79 -15.72 -21.63
N GLN A 340 13.77 -14.86 -21.70
CA GLN A 340 13.86 -13.44 -21.37
C GLN A 340 13.16 -13.08 -20.05
N LEU A 341 12.34 -13.97 -19.50
CA LEU A 341 11.42 -13.67 -18.39
C LEU A 341 12.12 -13.23 -17.09
N SER A 342 13.28 -13.81 -16.76
CA SER A 342 13.98 -13.54 -15.49
C SER A 342 14.91 -12.31 -15.54
N LYS A 343 15.34 -11.88 -16.73
CA LYS A 343 16.34 -10.80 -16.89
C LYS A 343 15.77 -9.52 -17.48
N VAL A 344 14.71 -9.61 -18.29
CA VAL A 344 14.15 -8.47 -19.02
C VAL A 344 12.65 -8.40 -18.75
N GLY A 345 12.19 -7.27 -18.21
CA GLY A 345 10.76 -7.04 -18.02
C GLY A 345 9.98 -7.14 -19.33
N ILE A 346 8.75 -7.63 -19.24
CA ILE A 346 7.86 -7.89 -20.37
C ILE A 346 6.99 -6.65 -20.60
N ASN A 347 6.80 -6.27 -21.86
CA ASN A 347 5.97 -5.10 -22.16
C ASN A 347 4.52 -5.32 -21.72
N ARG A 348 3.92 -4.35 -21.01
CA ARG A 348 2.54 -4.48 -20.52
C ARG A 348 1.54 -4.70 -21.66
N ARG A 349 1.70 -4.00 -22.79
CA ARG A 349 0.82 -4.16 -23.97
C ARG A 349 0.85 -5.59 -24.51
N ASN A 350 2.03 -6.21 -24.53
CA ASN A 350 2.17 -7.59 -24.98
C ASN A 350 1.46 -8.57 -24.03
N LEU A 351 1.52 -8.32 -22.73
CA LEU A 351 0.81 -9.13 -21.74
C LEU A 351 -0.71 -8.96 -21.84
N VAL A 352 -1.19 -7.72 -22.04
CA VAL A 352 -2.61 -7.43 -22.29
C VAL A 352 -3.11 -8.22 -23.51
N ASN A 353 -2.44 -8.07 -24.66
CA ASN A 353 -2.80 -8.78 -25.88
C ASN A 353 -2.78 -10.32 -25.70
N ALA A 354 -1.83 -10.83 -24.91
CA ALA A 354 -1.76 -12.26 -24.60
C ALA A 354 -2.94 -12.70 -23.73
N LEU A 355 -3.26 -11.96 -22.65
CA LEU A 355 -4.41 -12.27 -21.80
C LEU A 355 -5.72 -12.22 -22.57
N GLU A 356 -5.93 -11.23 -23.43
CA GLU A 356 -7.12 -11.15 -24.29
C GLU A 356 -7.29 -12.40 -25.14
N GLN A 357 -6.21 -12.89 -25.78
CA GLN A 357 -6.26 -14.13 -26.56
C GLN A 357 -6.47 -15.37 -25.69
N LEU A 358 -5.85 -15.42 -24.50
CA LEU A 358 -6.00 -16.53 -23.56
C LEU A 358 -7.39 -16.59 -22.93
N SER A 359 -8.08 -15.47 -22.82
CA SER A 359 -9.45 -15.39 -22.28
C SER A 359 -10.46 -16.18 -23.12
N LEU A 360 -10.17 -16.41 -24.39
CA LEU A 360 -11.02 -17.18 -25.31
C LEU A 360 -10.89 -18.69 -25.13
N ILE A 361 -9.97 -19.15 -24.26
CA ILE A 361 -9.71 -20.57 -24.02
C ILE A 361 -10.44 -20.98 -22.75
N GLU A 362 -11.30 -22.00 -22.88
CA GLU A 362 -12.11 -22.53 -21.78
C GLU A 362 -11.23 -22.98 -20.59
N GLY A 363 -11.64 -22.59 -19.38
CA GLY A 363 -10.97 -22.95 -18.12
C GLY A 363 -9.75 -22.11 -17.73
N ILE A 364 -9.07 -21.43 -18.67
CA ILE A 364 -7.87 -20.63 -18.33
C ILE A 364 -8.21 -19.39 -17.49
N GLN A 365 -9.31 -18.71 -17.81
CA GLN A 365 -9.74 -17.50 -17.10
C GLN A 365 -10.05 -17.73 -15.62
N GLU A 366 -10.37 -18.97 -15.24
CA GLU A 366 -10.65 -19.34 -13.85
C GLU A 366 -9.41 -19.60 -13.03
N SER A 367 -8.25 -19.80 -13.69
CA SER A 367 -7.01 -20.10 -12.99
C SER A 367 -6.52 -18.93 -12.14
N SER A 368 -5.93 -19.26 -11.00
CA SER A 368 -5.40 -18.26 -10.08
C SER A 368 -4.27 -17.45 -10.73
N GLU A 369 -3.46 -18.08 -11.59
CA GLU A 369 -2.39 -17.42 -12.34
C GLU A 369 -2.91 -16.38 -13.32
N TYR A 370 -3.96 -16.71 -14.07
CA TYR A 370 -4.58 -15.78 -15.02
C TYR A 370 -5.15 -14.58 -14.27
N LYS A 371 -5.94 -14.82 -13.22
CA LYS A 371 -6.55 -13.78 -12.37
C LYS A 371 -5.49 -12.88 -11.73
N ASN A 372 -4.39 -13.47 -11.24
CA ASN A 372 -3.31 -12.71 -10.60
C ASN A 372 -2.54 -11.85 -11.62
N LEU A 373 -2.23 -12.40 -12.80
CA LEU A 373 -1.60 -11.63 -13.88
C LEU A 373 -2.52 -10.49 -14.37
N GLN A 374 -3.83 -10.75 -14.50
CA GLN A 374 -4.83 -9.74 -14.83
C GLN A 374 -4.90 -8.64 -13.77
N ARG A 375 -4.81 -8.98 -12.48
CA ARG A 375 -4.75 -8.02 -11.37
C ARG A 375 -3.52 -7.10 -11.47
N ILE A 376 -2.33 -7.66 -11.71
CA ILE A 376 -1.08 -6.90 -11.89
C ILE A 376 -1.18 -5.93 -13.09
N ILE A 377 -1.84 -6.37 -14.16
CA ILE A 377 -1.99 -5.59 -15.40
C ILE A 377 -3.05 -4.50 -15.29
N SER A 378 -4.14 -4.74 -14.56
CA SER A 378 -5.21 -3.77 -14.37
C SER A 378 -4.84 -2.66 -13.37
N LYS A 379 -4.10 -2.98 -12.30
CA LYS A 379 -3.81 -2.04 -11.19
C LYS A 379 -2.71 -1.01 -11.46
N ASN A 380 -2.46 -0.64 -12.72
CA ASN A 380 -1.52 0.43 -13.13
C ASN A 380 -0.12 0.41 -12.47
N LEU A 381 0.34 -0.76 -12.03
CA LEU A 381 1.60 -0.89 -11.31
C LEU A 381 2.78 -0.38 -12.15
N SER A 382 3.72 0.27 -11.48
CA SER A 382 5.01 0.65 -12.00
C SER A 382 6.10 -0.07 -11.20
N PHE A 383 7.31 -0.05 -11.72
CA PHE A 383 8.44 -0.71 -11.10
C PHE A 383 9.65 0.19 -11.16
N ILE A 384 10.24 0.44 -10.00
CA ILE A 384 11.50 1.17 -9.86
C ILE A 384 12.59 0.21 -9.38
N ILE A 385 13.82 0.50 -9.73
CA ILE A 385 14.96 -0.38 -9.50
C ILE A 385 15.91 0.32 -8.53
N LEU A 386 16.33 -0.36 -7.47
CA LEU A 386 17.39 0.13 -6.60
C LEU A 386 18.70 0.20 -7.39
N ARG A 387 19.21 1.42 -7.61
CA ARG A 387 20.42 1.66 -8.40
C ARG A 387 21.67 1.68 -7.57
N LYS A 388 21.57 2.23 -6.36
CA LYS A 388 22.72 2.42 -5.49
C LYS A 388 22.28 2.35 -4.04
N LYS A 389 23.09 1.69 -3.23
CA LYS A 389 22.95 1.63 -1.77
C LYS A 389 24.26 2.04 -1.13
N LYS A 390 24.21 3.06 -0.26
CA LYS A 390 25.40 3.55 0.45
C LYS A 390 25.10 3.66 1.95
N LYS A 391 25.91 3.03 2.79
CA LYS A 391 25.87 3.25 4.24
C LYS A 391 26.31 4.69 4.54
N ILE A 392 25.57 5.38 5.40
CA ILE A 392 25.88 6.73 5.88
C ILE A 392 26.04 6.72 7.41
N HIS A 393 26.53 7.83 7.94
CA HIS A 393 26.68 8.05 9.38
C HIS A 393 25.33 8.03 10.10
N SER A 394 25.37 7.79 11.42
CA SER A 394 24.20 7.80 12.30
C SER A 394 23.36 9.07 12.10
N GLN A 395 22.04 8.92 12.05
CA GLN A 395 21.08 10.01 11.96
C GLN A 395 19.81 9.64 12.72
N THR A 396 19.08 10.66 13.18
CA THR A 396 17.69 10.52 13.61
C THR A 396 16.85 9.99 12.44
N VAL A 397 16.15 8.89 12.67
CA VAL A 397 15.17 8.32 11.74
C VAL A 397 13.77 8.54 12.28
N TYR A 398 12.83 8.73 11.37
CA TYR A 398 11.44 9.07 11.68
C TYR A 398 10.52 8.02 11.06
N ASN A 399 9.40 7.73 11.71
CA ASN A 399 8.37 6.87 11.13
C ASN A 399 6.96 7.37 11.50
N ILE A 400 5.98 6.94 10.70
CA ILE A 400 4.55 7.16 10.93
C ILE A 400 3.82 5.81 10.85
N GLN A 401 2.75 5.69 11.64
CA GLN A 401 1.76 4.64 11.49
C GLN A 401 0.52 5.22 10.84
N ILE A 402 -0.11 4.42 10.00
CA ILE A 402 -1.32 4.77 9.30
C ILE A 402 -2.42 3.76 9.64
N ALA A 403 -3.68 4.18 9.56
CA ALA A 403 -4.81 3.30 9.76
C ALA A 403 -4.98 2.32 8.57
N ASN A 404 -5.55 1.14 8.83
CA ASN A 404 -6.05 0.15 7.87
C ASN A 404 -5.03 -0.55 6.94
N ASP A 405 -4.03 0.17 6.43
CA ASP A 405 -2.99 -0.38 5.56
C ASP A 405 -1.62 -0.38 6.26
N GLU A 406 -0.74 -1.29 5.86
CA GLU A 406 0.60 -1.42 6.45
C GLU A 406 1.68 -0.62 5.72
N THR A 407 1.35 -0.03 4.57
CA THR A 407 2.36 0.58 3.69
C THR A 407 1.92 1.93 3.16
N TYR A 408 2.86 2.86 3.08
CA TYR A 408 2.64 4.22 2.61
C TYR A 408 3.79 4.68 1.71
N PHE A 409 3.58 5.78 0.98
CA PHE A 409 4.62 6.33 0.11
C PHE A 409 5.43 7.42 0.81
N ALA A 410 6.73 7.19 0.97
CA ALA A 410 7.71 8.18 1.42
C ALA A 410 8.64 8.54 0.25
N ASN A 411 8.72 9.82 -0.13
CA ASN A 411 9.42 10.27 -1.35
C ASN A 411 8.99 9.46 -2.60
N PHE A 412 7.70 9.10 -2.68
CA PHE A 412 7.15 8.24 -3.73
C PHE A 412 7.80 6.84 -3.83
N ILE A 413 8.43 6.37 -2.76
CA ILE A 413 8.89 5.00 -2.56
C ILE A 413 7.95 4.35 -1.56
N LEU A 414 7.49 3.13 -1.88
CA LEU A 414 6.65 2.38 -0.96
C LEU A 414 7.47 1.89 0.23
N VAL A 415 7.01 2.21 1.44
CA VAL A 415 7.64 1.89 2.72
C VAL A 415 6.62 1.29 3.69
N HIS A 416 7.08 0.55 4.68
CA HIS A 416 6.23 -0.08 5.69
C HIS A 416 6.02 0.82 6.92
N ASN A 417 4.89 0.69 7.59
CA ASN A 417 4.58 1.28 8.90
C ASN A 417 5.38 0.59 10.02
N CYS A 418 6.71 0.73 10.08
CA CYS A 418 7.52 0.04 11.09
C CYS A 418 7.63 0.82 12.42
N MET A 419 6.74 0.60 13.39
CA MET A 419 6.97 1.04 14.78
C MET A 419 7.22 -0.12 15.73
N ILE A 420 8.16 0.13 16.65
CA ILE A 420 8.27 -0.55 17.94
C ILE A 420 7.09 -0.04 18.75
N ASP A 421 6.15 -0.92 19.10
CA ASP A 421 5.05 -0.58 19.99
C ASP A 421 5.42 -0.95 21.43
N GLU A 422 5.00 -0.13 22.39
CA GLU A 422 5.01 -0.57 23.78
C GLU A 422 3.81 -1.53 23.92
N PHE A 423 4.06 -2.79 24.31
CA PHE A 423 3.02 -3.84 24.30
C PHE A 423 1.81 -3.49 25.18
N ASP A 424 2.01 -2.68 26.22
CA ASP A 424 0.96 -2.16 27.09
C ASP A 424 0.18 -0.99 26.46
N LYS A 425 0.70 -0.34 25.41
CA LYS A 425 0.08 0.77 24.66
C LYS A 425 -0.42 0.40 23.26
N MET A 426 -0.19 -0.83 22.79
CA MET A 426 -0.82 -1.37 21.58
C MET A 426 -2.34 -1.14 21.61
N ASN A 427 -2.89 -0.73 20.47
CA ASN A 427 -4.34 -0.56 20.35
C ASN A 427 -5.06 -1.90 20.62
N PRO A 428 -6.30 -1.88 21.13
CA PRO A 428 -7.01 -3.09 21.50
C PRO A 428 -7.21 -4.05 20.34
N THR A 429 -7.30 -3.55 19.10
CA THR A 429 -7.52 -4.34 17.88
C THR A 429 -6.27 -5.12 17.45
N ASP A 430 -5.07 -4.54 17.54
CA ASP A 430 -3.78 -5.19 17.23
C ASP A 430 -3.40 -6.17 18.36
N ARG A 431 -3.72 -5.81 19.61
CA ARG A 431 -3.66 -6.74 20.75
C ARG A 431 -4.65 -7.88 20.55
N SER A 432 -5.86 -7.56 20.08
CA SER A 432 -6.90 -8.53 19.73
C SER A 432 -6.48 -9.40 18.56
N ALA A 433 -5.77 -8.91 17.53
CA ALA A 433 -5.29 -9.75 16.43
C ALA A 433 -4.19 -10.73 16.87
N ILE A 434 -3.37 -10.33 17.85
CA ILE A 434 -2.39 -11.22 18.51
C ILE A 434 -3.07 -12.21 19.48
N HIS A 435 -4.20 -11.82 20.09
CA HIS A 435 -5.05 -12.67 20.93
C HIS A 435 -5.96 -13.63 20.11
N GLU A 436 -6.57 -13.16 19.02
CA GLU A 436 -7.47 -13.87 18.09
C GLU A 436 -6.72 -15.02 17.41
N ALA A 437 -5.42 -14.88 17.21
CA ALA A 437 -4.58 -15.95 16.70
C ALA A 437 -4.43 -17.13 17.68
N MET A 438 -4.78 -17.00 18.97
CA MET A 438 -4.54 -18.04 19.99
C MET A 438 -5.52 -18.01 21.18
N GLU A 439 -6.49 -18.92 21.10
CA GLU A 439 -7.10 -19.70 22.21
C GLU A 439 -8.33 -19.11 22.93
N GLN A 440 -9.52 -19.61 22.59
CA GLN A 440 -10.51 -20.23 23.50
C GLN A 440 -11.82 -20.69 22.79
N GLN A 441 -11.97 -20.39 21.50
CA GLN A 441 -13.14 -20.78 20.69
C GLN A 441 -13.26 -22.30 20.57
N SER A 442 -14.21 -22.93 21.25
CA SER A 442 -14.33 -24.39 21.23
C SER A 442 -15.75 -24.88 21.48
N TYR A 443 -16.01 -26.08 20.98
CA TYR A 443 -17.26 -26.80 21.15
C TYR A 443 -17.27 -27.60 22.46
N HIS A 444 -18.42 -27.65 23.11
CA HIS A 444 -18.65 -28.57 24.21
C HIS A 444 -18.52 -30.04 23.74
N PRO A 445 -18.02 -30.98 24.57
CA PRO A 445 -17.83 -32.40 24.20
C PRO A 445 -19.05 -33.09 23.58
N SER A 446 -20.26 -32.63 23.94
CA SER A 446 -21.52 -33.16 23.41
C SER A 446 -21.82 -32.78 21.96
N PHE A 447 -21.05 -31.88 21.36
CA PHE A 447 -21.27 -31.45 19.98
C PHE A 447 -21.05 -32.62 19.01
N GLU A 448 -21.97 -32.79 18.04
CA GLU A 448 -21.94 -33.90 17.09
C GLU A 448 -21.36 -33.44 15.74
N LEU A 449 -20.22 -34.02 15.37
CA LEU A 449 -19.55 -33.79 14.10
C LEU A 449 -20.04 -34.81 13.06
N ALA A 450 -20.42 -34.33 11.87
CA ALA A 450 -20.89 -35.16 10.77
C ALA A 450 -19.79 -35.30 9.70
N PHE A 451 -19.48 -36.55 9.32
CA PHE A 451 -18.49 -36.88 8.29
C PHE A 451 -19.15 -37.27 6.96
N LEU A 452 -18.36 -37.27 5.89
CA LEU A 452 -18.85 -37.58 4.53
C LEU A 452 -19.29 -39.04 4.34
N ASP A 453 -18.75 -39.96 5.13
CA ASP A 453 -19.13 -41.36 5.11
C ASP A 453 -20.48 -41.62 5.81
N GLY A 454 -21.13 -40.57 6.32
CA GLY A 454 -22.40 -40.63 7.02
C GLY A 454 -22.27 -40.89 8.52
N GLN A 455 -21.05 -41.07 9.04
CA GLN A 455 -20.82 -41.22 10.47
C GLN A 455 -21.07 -39.90 11.20
N LYS A 456 -21.56 -40.04 12.44
CA LYS A 456 -21.81 -38.94 13.37
C LYS A 456 -21.17 -39.30 14.69
N LEU A 457 -20.22 -38.48 15.13
CA LEU A 457 -19.47 -38.72 16.35
C LEU A 457 -19.54 -37.50 17.25
N GLN A 458 -19.67 -37.72 18.56
CA GLN A 458 -19.50 -36.66 19.53
C GLN A 458 -18.05 -36.23 19.58
N ILE A 459 -17.79 -34.93 19.40
CA ILE A 459 -16.46 -34.36 19.26
C ILE A 459 -15.57 -34.71 20.45
N GLY A 460 -16.11 -34.74 21.68
CA GLY A 460 -15.35 -35.11 22.87
C GLY A 460 -14.81 -36.53 22.80
N SER A 461 -15.70 -37.50 22.57
CA SER A 461 -15.33 -38.91 22.44
C SER A 461 -14.40 -39.17 21.26
N PHE A 462 -14.65 -38.49 20.13
CA PHE A 462 -13.86 -38.59 18.91
C PHE A 462 -12.42 -38.12 19.15
N VAL A 463 -12.26 -36.93 19.71
CA VAL A 463 -10.95 -36.33 19.97
C VAL A 463 -10.22 -37.06 21.08
N ASP A 464 -10.90 -37.44 22.16
CA ASP A 464 -10.28 -38.20 23.26
C ASP A 464 -9.78 -39.58 22.82
N ASN A 465 -10.51 -40.28 21.94
CA ASN A 465 -10.06 -41.56 21.40
C ASN A 465 -8.82 -41.39 20.51
N LEU A 466 -8.80 -40.36 19.65
CA LEU A 466 -7.63 -40.08 18.81
C LEU A 466 -6.40 -39.71 19.63
N PHE A 467 -6.57 -38.95 20.72
CA PHE A 467 -5.47 -38.67 21.66
C PHE A 467 -4.96 -39.92 22.38
N LYS A 468 -5.84 -40.88 22.73
CA LYS A 468 -5.45 -42.16 23.34
C LYS A 468 -4.69 -43.05 22.35
N GLU A 469 -5.14 -43.09 21.09
CA GLU A 469 -4.52 -43.90 20.03
C GLU A 469 -3.17 -43.34 19.56
N ASN A 470 -2.97 -42.02 19.70
CA ASN A 470 -1.79 -41.30 19.18
C ASN A 470 -1.04 -40.54 20.28
N GLU A 471 -0.88 -41.17 21.46
CA GLU A 471 -0.32 -40.52 22.64
C GLU A 471 1.10 -39.97 22.42
N GLU A 472 1.92 -40.67 21.63
CA GLU A 472 3.30 -40.25 21.30
C GLU A 472 3.38 -39.07 20.31
N SER A 473 2.31 -38.82 19.53
CA SER A 473 2.26 -37.74 18.53
C SER A 473 1.53 -36.48 19.02
N LYS A 474 1.07 -36.51 20.28
CA LYS A 474 0.35 -35.42 20.92
C LYS A 474 1.27 -34.25 21.24
N ILE A 475 0.80 -33.05 20.96
CA ILE A 475 1.43 -31.79 21.36
C ILE A 475 0.73 -31.30 22.62
N ILE A 476 1.51 -30.98 23.65
CA ILE A 476 0.99 -30.41 24.89
C ILE A 476 1.32 -28.92 24.90
N GLY A 477 0.28 -28.08 24.88
CA GLY A 477 0.39 -26.64 25.06
C GLY A 477 0.05 -26.22 26.50
N LYS A 478 -0.08 -24.92 26.74
CA LYS A 478 -0.54 -24.41 28.03
C LYS A 478 -2.06 -24.46 28.05
N ASP A 479 -2.62 -25.24 28.97
CA ASP A 479 -4.08 -25.43 29.12
C ASP A 479 -4.76 -26.02 27.86
N CYS A 480 -3.99 -26.61 26.94
CA CYS A 480 -4.47 -27.21 25.70
C CYS A 480 -3.63 -28.42 25.26
N GLU A 481 -4.25 -29.29 24.46
CA GLU A 481 -3.59 -30.40 23.77
C GLU A 481 -4.01 -30.44 22.31
N ILE A 482 -3.09 -30.80 21.42
CA ILE A 482 -3.28 -30.71 19.97
C ILE A 482 -2.72 -31.97 19.28
N LEU A 483 -3.43 -32.46 18.26
CA LEU A 483 -3.00 -33.60 17.44
C LEU A 483 -3.28 -33.33 15.95
N SER A 484 -2.27 -33.55 15.11
CA SER A 484 -2.41 -33.48 13.64
C SER A 484 -3.06 -34.75 13.12
N VAL A 485 -4.11 -34.63 12.31
CA VAL A 485 -4.89 -35.78 11.79
C VAL A 485 -5.04 -35.81 10.27
N GLU A 486 -4.30 -34.96 9.54
CA GLU A 486 -4.33 -34.80 8.08
C GLU A 486 -4.35 -36.11 7.26
N ASN A 487 -3.72 -37.19 7.75
CA ASN A 487 -3.64 -38.50 7.06
C ASN A 487 -4.64 -39.56 7.55
N HIS A 488 -5.59 -39.23 8.42
CA HIS A 488 -6.47 -40.21 9.07
C HIS A 488 -7.82 -40.42 8.36
N GLY A 489 -8.05 -39.75 7.22
CA GLY A 489 -9.22 -39.98 6.37
C GLY A 489 -10.54 -39.40 6.90
N PHE A 490 -10.50 -38.47 7.84
CA PHE A 490 -11.67 -37.79 8.38
C PHE A 490 -12.14 -36.68 7.44
N ASN A 491 -12.99 -37.04 6.48
CA ASN A 491 -13.51 -36.07 5.51
C ASN A 491 -14.81 -35.40 5.98
N VAL A 492 -14.88 -34.09 5.82
CA VAL A 492 -16.02 -33.23 6.16
C VAL A 492 -16.38 -32.33 4.98
N LEU A 493 -17.58 -31.76 5.00
CA LEU A 493 -17.98 -30.72 4.06
C LEU A 493 -17.53 -29.35 4.57
N THR A 494 -17.12 -28.48 3.67
CA THR A 494 -16.76 -27.08 3.95
C THR A 494 -17.23 -26.16 2.82
N THR A 495 -17.09 -24.85 2.99
CA THR A 495 -17.52 -23.87 1.99
C THR A 495 -16.70 -22.57 1.99
N ASP A 496 -16.58 -21.94 0.81
CA ASP A 496 -16.12 -20.55 0.62
C ASP A 496 -17.28 -19.54 0.56
N PHE A 497 -18.46 -19.94 1.05
CA PHE A 497 -19.75 -19.26 0.94
C PHE A 497 -20.32 -19.13 -0.49
N ASN A 498 -19.62 -19.62 -1.53
CA ASN A 498 -20.12 -19.68 -2.91
C ASN A 498 -20.39 -21.13 -3.36
N THR A 499 -19.54 -22.05 -2.94
CA THR A 499 -19.53 -23.46 -3.33
C THR A 499 -19.31 -24.35 -2.11
N ILE A 500 -19.80 -25.59 -2.17
CA ILE A 500 -19.61 -26.59 -1.13
C ILE A 500 -18.69 -27.67 -1.69
N TYR A 501 -17.66 -28.03 -0.95
CA TYR A 501 -16.70 -29.06 -1.31
C TYR A 501 -16.25 -29.87 -0.09
N ASP A 502 -15.60 -30.99 -0.35
CA ASP A 502 -15.04 -31.89 0.65
C ASP A 502 -13.59 -31.53 0.99
N THR A 503 -13.20 -31.79 2.24
CA THR A 503 -11.82 -31.65 2.71
C THR A 503 -11.59 -32.57 3.92
N ASN A 504 -10.32 -32.76 4.27
CA ASN A 504 -9.94 -33.50 5.48
C ASN A 504 -9.92 -32.57 6.69
N VAL A 505 -10.22 -33.12 7.86
CA VAL A 505 -9.83 -32.50 9.13
C VAL A 505 -8.31 -32.52 9.21
N ASN A 506 -7.68 -31.35 9.30
CA ASN A 506 -6.22 -31.23 9.36
C ASN A 506 -5.70 -31.54 10.77
N ARG A 507 -6.43 -31.09 11.80
CA ARG A 507 -5.99 -31.13 13.20
C ARG A 507 -7.18 -31.14 14.15
N ILE A 508 -6.97 -31.71 15.33
CA ILE A 508 -7.91 -31.66 16.44
C ILE A 508 -7.22 -31.06 17.67
N SER A 509 -8.00 -30.43 18.55
CA SER A 509 -7.50 -29.91 19.82
C SER A 509 -8.53 -30.01 20.93
N ARG A 510 -8.05 -30.02 22.18
CA ARG A 510 -8.86 -29.81 23.38
C ARG A 510 -8.24 -28.76 24.29
N HIS A 511 -9.06 -27.94 24.93
CA HIS A 511 -8.68 -26.81 25.79
C HIS A 511 -9.39 -26.88 27.13
N LEU A 512 -8.81 -26.34 28.20
CA LEU A 512 -9.51 -26.27 29.48
C LEU A 512 -10.81 -25.47 29.31
N ALA A 513 -11.89 -26.05 29.82
CA ALA A 513 -13.22 -25.47 29.68
C ALA A 513 -13.39 -24.16 30.45
N ALA A 514 -14.15 -23.23 29.88
CA ALA A 514 -14.57 -22.00 30.53
C ALA A 514 -15.51 -22.27 31.74
N ASP A 515 -15.76 -21.25 32.55
CA ASP A 515 -16.70 -21.29 33.68
C ASP A 515 -18.17 -21.39 33.22
N HIS A 516 -18.46 -21.02 31.98
CA HIS A 516 -19.77 -21.14 31.36
C HIS A 516 -19.70 -21.28 29.84
N PHE A 517 -20.81 -21.70 29.25
CA PHE A 517 -21.03 -21.89 27.82
C PHE A 517 -22.25 -21.10 27.34
N ILE A 518 -22.33 -20.89 26.04
CA ILE A 518 -23.51 -20.39 25.36
C ILE A 518 -24.15 -21.52 24.57
N LYS A 519 -25.39 -21.86 24.93
CA LYS A 519 -26.24 -22.77 24.17
C LYS A 519 -27.08 -21.96 23.18
N ILE A 520 -26.89 -22.21 21.90
CA ILE A 520 -27.61 -21.54 20.80
C ILE A 520 -28.57 -22.54 20.18
N THR A 521 -29.87 -22.20 20.10
CA THR A 521 -30.89 -23.01 19.42
C THR A 521 -31.32 -22.33 18.13
N TYR A 522 -31.27 -23.06 17.03
CA TYR A 522 -31.58 -22.62 15.68
C TYR A 522 -32.97 -23.08 15.22
N SER A 523 -33.51 -22.42 14.20
CA SER A 523 -34.85 -22.69 13.67
C SER A 523 -35.02 -24.00 12.91
N ASN A 524 -33.91 -24.65 12.54
CA ASN A 524 -33.91 -26.01 12.00
C ASN A 524 -33.97 -27.08 13.11
N GLY A 525 -34.17 -26.68 14.37
CA GLY A 525 -34.28 -27.59 15.51
C GLY A 525 -32.93 -28.06 16.08
N ARG A 526 -31.81 -27.50 15.60
CA ARG A 526 -30.47 -27.81 16.12
C ARG A 526 -30.09 -26.90 17.26
N ASP A 527 -29.27 -27.43 18.15
CA ASP A 527 -28.57 -26.68 19.17
C ASP A 527 -27.06 -26.93 19.10
N ILE A 528 -26.29 -25.89 19.36
CA ILE A 528 -24.86 -26.01 19.66
C ILE A 528 -24.58 -25.43 21.03
N ILE A 529 -23.54 -25.95 21.68
CA ILE A 529 -23.04 -25.45 22.95
C ILE A 529 -21.56 -25.16 22.73
N VAL A 530 -21.19 -23.90 22.90
CA VAL A 530 -19.86 -23.38 22.59
C VAL A 530 -19.39 -22.45 23.70
N THR A 531 -18.10 -22.15 23.73
CA THR A 531 -17.56 -21.12 24.62
C THR A 531 -18.07 -19.72 24.26
N PRO A 532 -18.10 -18.75 25.19
CA PRO A 532 -18.69 -17.43 24.98
C PRO A 532 -18.14 -16.66 23.77
N GLU A 533 -16.84 -16.74 23.55
CA GLU A 533 -16.08 -16.11 22.47
C GLU A 533 -16.07 -16.90 21.16
N HIS A 534 -16.77 -18.05 21.09
CA HIS A 534 -16.81 -18.87 19.87
C HIS A 534 -17.54 -18.12 18.74
N PRO A 535 -16.93 -17.97 17.56
CA PRO A 535 -17.49 -17.20 16.46
C PRO A 535 -18.66 -17.92 15.81
N ILE A 536 -19.73 -17.18 15.62
CA ILE A 536 -20.97 -17.62 14.97
C ILE A 536 -21.16 -16.79 13.72
N TYR A 537 -21.26 -17.48 12.57
CA TYR A 537 -21.61 -16.84 11.31
C TYR A 537 -23.05 -16.31 11.34
N VAL A 538 -23.22 -15.05 10.97
CA VAL A 538 -24.50 -14.33 10.90
C VAL A 538 -24.57 -13.54 9.60
N LEU A 539 -25.74 -13.53 8.97
CA LEU A 539 -26.03 -12.69 7.81
C LEU A 539 -26.32 -11.25 8.27
N ASN A 540 -25.54 -10.28 7.78
CA ASN A 540 -25.72 -8.85 8.04
C ASN A 540 -25.56 -8.06 6.72
N ASN A 541 -26.60 -7.32 6.31
CA ASN A 541 -26.61 -6.52 5.06
C ASN A 541 -26.10 -7.29 3.82
N ASP A 542 -26.62 -8.50 3.60
CA ASP A 542 -26.24 -9.41 2.51
C ASP A 542 -24.80 -9.96 2.54
N GLU A 543 -24.05 -9.71 3.62
CA GLU A 543 -22.72 -10.28 3.87
C GLU A 543 -22.73 -11.23 5.07
N VAL A 544 -21.91 -12.27 5.02
CA VAL A 544 -21.71 -13.19 6.16
C VAL A 544 -20.58 -12.63 7.03
N ILE A 545 -20.90 -12.30 8.27
CA ILE A 545 -19.95 -11.82 9.29
C ILE A 545 -19.96 -12.74 10.51
N THR A 546 -19.01 -12.58 11.41
CA THR A 546 -18.93 -13.34 12.66
C THR A 546 -19.28 -12.47 13.87
N PHE A 547 -19.95 -13.08 14.86
CA PHE A 547 -20.12 -12.54 16.21
C PHE A 547 -19.71 -13.59 17.22
N ASP A 548 -19.18 -13.18 18.37
CA ASP A 548 -19.02 -14.07 19.52
C ASP A 548 -20.38 -14.68 19.91
N ALA A 549 -20.36 -15.92 20.37
CA ALA A 549 -21.56 -16.62 20.79
C ALA A 549 -22.34 -15.87 21.89
N GLU A 550 -21.67 -15.15 22.78
CA GLU A 550 -22.33 -14.31 23.79
C GLU A 550 -23.05 -13.08 23.21
N ASN A 551 -22.62 -12.63 22.02
CA ASN A 551 -23.08 -11.41 21.37
C ASN A 551 -24.18 -11.65 20.31
N VAL A 552 -24.45 -12.90 19.95
CA VAL A 552 -25.53 -13.24 19.00
C VAL A 552 -26.92 -13.02 19.59
N LYS A 553 -27.85 -12.58 18.75
CA LYS A 553 -29.22 -12.22 19.15
C LYS A 553 -30.25 -13.09 18.45
N LYS A 554 -31.35 -13.36 19.16
CA LYS A 554 -32.55 -14.00 18.59
C LYS A 554 -33.02 -13.24 17.36
N GLY A 555 -33.33 -13.97 16.29
CA GLY A 555 -33.80 -13.43 15.01
C GLY A 555 -32.72 -13.22 13.96
N MET A 556 -31.44 -13.27 14.33
CA MET A 556 -30.32 -13.24 13.38
C MET A 556 -30.34 -14.48 12.47
N PHE A 557 -30.19 -14.27 11.17
CA PHE A 557 -30.07 -15.33 10.17
C PHE A 557 -28.64 -15.87 10.14
N VAL A 558 -28.49 -17.18 9.93
CA VAL A 558 -27.20 -17.86 9.87
C VAL A 558 -27.09 -18.69 8.59
N PRO A 559 -25.89 -18.80 7.99
CA PRO A 559 -25.68 -19.62 6.82
C PRO A 559 -25.98 -21.09 7.11
N SER A 560 -26.81 -21.67 6.26
CA SER A 560 -27.25 -23.06 6.35
C SER A 560 -27.10 -23.77 5.01
N VAL A 561 -27.19 -25.09 5.00
CA VAL A 561 -27.06 -25.90 3.79
C VAL A 561 -28.31 -26.73 3.57
N SER A 562 -28.91 -26.60 2.38
CA SER A 562 -30.04 -27.42 1.92
C SER A 562 -29.81 -27.85 0.47
N ASN A 563 -30.05 -29.13 0.15
CA ASN A 563 -29.88 -29.66 -1.22
C ASN A 563 -28.52 -29.32 -1.89
N LYS A 564 -27.42 -29.40 -1.12
CA LYS A 564 -26.06 -29.00 -1.56
C LYS A 564 -25.94 -27.54 -2.03
N LYS A 565 -26.81 -26.65 -1.56
CA LYS A 565 -26.73 -25.20 -1.76
C LYS A 565 -26.68 -24.49 -0.42
N ILE A 566 -25.99 -23.36 -0.40
CA ILE A 566 -25.89 -22.47 0.75
C ILE A 566 -27.11 -21.58 0.76
N GLU A 567 -27.74 -21.47 1.91
CA GLU A 567 -29.00 -20.78 2.16
C GLU A 567 -28.77 -19.83 3.34
N LEU A 568 -28.72 -18.53 3.05
CA LEU A 568 -28.30 -17.51 4.01
C LEU A 568 -29.45 -16.99 4.89
N ASP A 569 -30.70 -17.14 4.45
CA ASP A 569 -31.90 -16.53 5.02
C ASP A 569 -32.95 -17.54 5.51
N LYS A 570 -32.59 -18.83 5.58
CA LYS A 570 -33.53 -19.91 5.96
C LYS A 570 -33.48 -20.30 7.43
N VAL A 571 -32.29 -20.22 8.04
CA VAL A 571 -32.11 -20.61 9.44
C VAL A 571 -31.82 -19.37 10.27
N LYS A 572 -32.51 -19.26 11.41
CA LYS A 572 -32.33 -18.15 12.35
C LYS A 572 -32.10 -18.66 13.77
N ILE A 573 -31.45 -17.83 14.56
CA ILE A 573 -31.27 -18.07 15.99
C ILE A 573 -32.62 -17.85 16.70
N ILE A 574 -33.12 -18.88 17.37
CA ILE A 574 -34.38 -18.85 18.13
C ILE A 574 -34.12 -18.52 19.60
N LYS A 575 -33.01 -19.01 20.16
CA LYS A 575 -32.71 -18.91 21.59
C LYS A 575 -31.21 -18.92 21.84
N THR A 576 -30.75 -18.12 22.78
CA THR A 576 -29.39 -18.13 23.32
C THR A 576 -29.49 -18.23 24.84
N GLU A 577 -28.76 -19.16 25.44
CA GLU A 577 -28.80 -19.42 26.89
C GLU A 577 -27.40 -19.56 27.45
N LYS A 578 -27.09 -18.81 28.51
CA LYS A 578 -25.88 -19.01 29.31
C LYS A 578 -26.06 -20.24 30.20
N ARG A 579 -25.12 -21.18 30.13
CA ARG A 579 -25.09 -22.43 30.90
C ARG A 579 -23.78 -22.51 31.67
N TYR A 580 -23.83 -22.60 32.99
CA TYR A 580 -22.60 -22.73 33.78
C TYR A 580 -21.99 -24.12 33.60
N ASN A 581 -20.66 -24.21 33.69
CA ASN A 581 -19.89 -25.45 33.58
C ASN A 581 -20.06 -26.32 34.85
N GLU A 582 -21.29 -26.76 35.09
CA GLU A 582 -21.73 -27.51 36.27
C GLU A 582 -22.85 -28.48 35.85
N GLY A 583 -23.13 -29.48 36.70
CA GLY A 583 -24.23 -30.43 36.47
C GLY A 583 -24.09 -31.19 35.15
N GLU A 584 -25.11 -31.15 34.29
CA GLU A 584 -25.14 -31.85 33.00
C GLU A 584 -24.18 -31.26 31.94
N TYR A 585 -23.68 -30.04 32.14
CA TYR A 585 -22.72 -29.37 31.26
C TYR A 585 -21.30 -29.41 31.81
N ALA A 586 -21.07 -30.12 32.93
CA ALA A 586 -19.77 -30.19 33.57
C ALA A 586 -18.76 -30.90 32.66
N THR A 587 -17.73 -30.18 32.25
CA THR A 587 -16.60 -30.73 31.51
C THR A 587 -15.30 -30.06 31.92
N LYS A 588 -14.22 -30.85 31.91
CA LYS A 588 -12.86 -30.34 32.05
C LYS A 588 -12.35 -29.74 30.75
N TRP A 589 -12.77 -30.30 29.61
CA TRP A 589 -12.23 -30.00 28.30
C TRP A 589 -13.33 -29.54 27.34
N VAL A 590 -13.00 -28.57 26.50
CA VAL A 590 -13.72 -28.20 25.28
C VAL A 590 -12.87 -28.57 24.07
N TYR A 591 -13.49 -28.74 22.91
CA TYR A 591 -12.88 -29.41 21.77
C TYR A 591 -13.05 -28.61 20.48
N ASP A 592 -12.10 -28.76 19.56
CA ASP A 592 -12.17 -28.10 18.27
C ASP A 592 -11.46 -28.89 17.15
N VAL A 593 -11.82 -28.61 15.90
CA VAL A 593 -11.30 -29.27 14.69
C VAL A 593 -10.85 -28.24 13.67
N THR A 594 -9.57 -28.21 13.28
CA THR A 594 -9.06 -27.28 12.27
C THR A 594 -9.18 -27.86 10.86
N ILE A 595 -9.67 -27.02 9.95
CA ILE A 595 -9.96 -27.33 8.55
C ILE A 595 -9.47 -26.16 7.70
N GLU A 596 -8.51 -26.45 6.85
CA GLU A 596 -7.90 -25.49 5.93
C GLU A 596 -8.38 -25.73 4.49
N PRO A 597 -8.49 -24.68 3.66
CA PRO A 597 -8.16 -23.27 3.94
C PRO A 597 -9.37 -22.41 4.36
N THR A 598 -10.54 -23.02 4.58
CA THR A 598 -11.83 -22.32 4.68
C THR A 598 -12.24 -21.91 6.07
N GLU A 599 -11.62 -22.47 7.12
CA GLU A 599 -11.86 -22.08 8.50
C GLU A 599 -13.34 -22.26 8.92
N ASN A 600 -14.00 -23.24 8.29
CA ASN A 600 -15.37 -23.64 8.61
C ASN A 600 -15.64 -25.08 8.19
N PHE A 601 -16.75 -25.63 8.69
CA PHE A 601 -17.29 -26.91 8.28
C PHE A 601 -18.80 -26.92 8.31
N ILE A 602 -19.38 -27.85 7.56
CA ILE A 602 -20.81 -28.06 7.50
C ILE A 602 -21.14 -29.29 8.33
N SER A 603 -21.80 -29.07 9.47
CA SER A 603 -22.38 -30.15 10.28
C SER A 603 -23.87 -29.90 10.42
N HIS A 604 -24.66 -30.94 10.18
CA HIS A 604 -26.11 -30.91 10.40
C HIS A 604 -26.86 -29.77 9.68
N GLY A 605 -26.38 -29.38 8.50
CA GLY A 605 -26.99 -28.33 7.68
C GLY A 605 -26.71 -26.91 8.18
N LEU A 606 -25.78 -26.72 9.12
CA LEU A 606 -25.27 -25.42 9.54
C LEU A 606 -23.84 -25.25 9.05
N VAL A 607 -23.47 -24.03 8.63
CA VAL A 607 -22.06 -23.66 8.43
C VAL A 607 -21.52 -23.18 9.78
N LEU A 608 -20.50 -23.87 10.28
CA LEU A 608 -19.95 -23.71 11.62
C LEU A 608 -18.48 -23.33 11.53
N HIS A 609 -18.05 -22.41 12.39
CA HIS A 609 -16.68 -21.92 12.42
C HIS A 609 -15.76 -22.89 13.20
N ASN A 610 -14.46 -22.88 12.92
CA ASN A 610 -13.45 -23.56 13.75
C ASN A 610 -12.24 -22.66 14.04
N THR A 611 -11.39 -23.05 14.97
CA THR A 611 -10.20 -22.28 15.35
C THR A 611 -9.01 -22.64 14.46
N VAL A 612 -8.33 -21.60 13.97
CA VAL A 612 -7.01 -21.72 13.36
C VAL A 612 -5.95 -21.58 14.46
N SER A 613 -5.45 -22.70 14.98
CA SER A 613 -4.19 -22.68 15.73
C SER A 613 -3.00 -22.64 14.75
N ILE A 614 -1.98 -21.82 15.02
CA ILE A 614 -0.65 -21.95 14.40
C ILE A 614 0.32 -22.44 15.48
N ALA A 615 0.14 -23.69 15.91
CA ALA A 615 1.14 -24.45 16.65
C ALA A 615 1.18 -25.90 16.11
N LYS A 616 2.35 -26.33 15.63
CA LYS A 616 2.53 -27.62 14.93
C LYS A 616 3.49 -28.53 15.72
N ALA A 617 2.99 -29.72 16.06
CA ALA A 617 3.68 -31.01 16.23
C ALA A 617 5.05 -31.01 16.95
N GLY A 618 5.17 -30.50 18.19
CA GLY A 618 6.39 -30.69 18.99
C GLY A 618 7.65 -30.05 18.40
N ILE A 619 7.48 -29.23 17.36
CA ILE A 619 8.51 -28.34 16.87
C ILE A 619 8.44 -27.13 17.80
N VAL A 620 9.56 -26.83 18.49
CA VAL A 620 9.84 -25.44 18.90
C VAL A 620 9.98 -24.66 17.60
N ALA A 621 8.84 -24.31 17.01
CA ALA A 621 8.82 -23.52 15.82
C ALA A 621 9.05 -22.10 16.29
N GLN A 622 10.30 -21.65 16.16
CA GLN A 622 10.57 -20.24 16.09
C GLN A 622 9.69 -19.73 14.95
N LEU A 623 8.57 -19.08 15.30
CA LEU A 623 7.83 -18.31 14.31
C LEU A 623 8.88 -17.39 13.72
N ASN A 624 9.06 -17.47 12.41
CA ASN A 624 9.93 -16.55 11.71
C ASN A 624 9.20 -15.21 11.73
N ALA A 625 9.20 -14.56 12.90
CA ALA A 625 8.84 -13.19 13.03
C ALA A 625 9.81 -12.52 12.06
N ARG A 626 9.27 -11.95 10.97
CA ARG A 626 10.06 -11.26 9.94
C ARG A 626 10.91 -10.13 10.57
N THR A 627 10.66 -9.83 11.86
CA THR A 627 11.42 -8.99 12.77
C THR A 627 11.56 -9.65 14.15
N ALA A 628 12.65 -9.37 14.87
CA ALA A 628 12.71 -9.63 16.31
C ALA A 628 11.76 -8.66 17.03
N ILE A 629 11.05 -9.14 18.06
CA ILE A 629 10.18 -8.31 18.90
C ILE A 629 10.93 -8.03 20.19
N ILE A 630 11.23 -6.75 20.44
CA ILE A 630 11.77 -6.28 21.72
C ILE A 630 10.62 -5.52 22.39
N ALA A 631 10.16 -6.03 23.53
CA ALA A 631 9.16 -5.37 24.35
C ALA A 631 9.79 -4.91 25.67
N ALA A 632 9.44 -3.70 26.10
CA ALA A 632 9.71 -3.21 27.44
C ALA A 632 8.37 -3.03 28.15
N ALA A 633 8.28 -3.44 29.41
CA ALA A 633 7.08 -3.29 30.22
C ALA A 633 7.45 -2.59 31.53
N ASN A 634 6.66 -1.60 31.91
CA ASN A 634 6.82 -0.94 33.20
C ASN A 634 6.20 -1.79 34.32
N PRO A 635 6.75 -1.74 35.54
CA PRO A 635 6.11 -2.36 36.69
C PRO A 635 4.70 -1.79 36.92
N ARG A 636 3.73 -2.66 37.19
CA ARG A 636 2.31 -2.35 37.34
C ARG A 636 2.03 -1.23 38.35
N PHE A 637 2.86 -1.14 39.40
CA PHE A 637 2.72 -0.16 40.48
C PHE A 637 3.86 0.89 40.50
N GLY A 638 4.56 1.06 39.37
CA GLY A 638 5.67 2.03 39.24
C GLY A 638 6.98 1.62 39.94
N ARG A 639 7.00 0.49 40.66
CA ARG A 639 8.20 -0.15 41.21
C ARG A 639 8.13 -1.66 41.02
N TYR A 640 9.28 -2.28 40.79
CA TYR A 640 9.40 -3.73 40.69
C TYR A 640 9.50 -4.32 42.10
N GLU A 641 8.60 -5.23 42.47
CA GLU A 641 8.60 -5.96 43.73
C GLU A 641 9.33 -7.31 43.57
N ASP A 642 10.47 -7.47 44.23
CA ASP A 642 11.30 -8.69 44.16
C ASP A 642 10.62 -9.93 44.75
N SER A 643 9.64 -9.73 45.63
CA SER A 643 8.84 -10.81 46.21
C SER A 643 7.84 -11.43 45.23
N ARG A 644 7.65 -10.83 44.04
CA ARG A 644 6.69 -11.28 43.03
C ARG A 644 7.38 -11.70 41.74
N PRO A 645 6.85 -12.69 41.01
CA PRO A 645 7.37 -13.08 39.70
C PRO A 645 7.17 -11.95 38.67
N PRO A 646 7.96 -11.92 37.57
CA PRO A 646 7.83 -10.91 36.50
C PRO A 646 6.40 -10.75 35.98
N VAL A 647 5.70 -11.87 35.86
CA VAL A 647 4.31 -11.97 35.40
C VAL A 647 3.34 -11.16 36.26
N GLU A 648 3.58 -11.08 37.56
CA GLU A 648 2.75 -10.30 38.49
C GLU A 648 3.22 -8.84 38.61
N ASN A 649 4.50 -8.61 38.30
CA ASN A 649 5.10 -7.30 38.31
C ASN A 649 4.71 -6.44 37.11
N ILE A 650 4.37 -7.02 35.97
CA ILE A 650 4.07 -6.27 34.74
C ILE A 650 2.62 -6.48 34.29
N ASN A 651 2.05 -5.50 33.59
CA ASN A 651 0.67 -5.56 33.11
C ASN A 651 0.55 -6.30 31.77
N LEU A 652 1.18 -7.49 31.68
CA LEU A 652 1.08 -8.38 30.51
C LEU A 652 0.50 -9.73 30.93
N PRO A 653 -0.47 -10.29 30.19
CA PRO A 653 -0.95 -11.64 30.42
C PRO A 653 0.21 -12.66 30.38
N PRO A 654 0.21 -13.67 31.28
CA PRO A 654 1.24 -14.71 31.31
C PRO A 654 1.42 -15.44 29.97
N THR A 655 0.36 -15.50 29.15
CA THR A 655 0.32 -16.13 27.83
C THR A 655 1.08 -15.36 26.75
N ILE A 656 1.19 -14.03 26.88
CA ILE A 656 2.01 -13.17 26.00
C ILE A 656 3.46 -13.22 26.45
N LEU A 657 3.69 -13.12 27.77
CA LEU A 657 4.99 -13.24 28.40
C LEU A 657 5.71 -14.55 28.04
N SER A 658 5.00 -15.68 28.05
CA SER A 658 5.56 -16.99 27.72
C SER A 658 6.00 -17.16 26.26
N ARG A 659 5.71 -16.18 25.37
CA ARG A 659 6.14 -16.20 23.97
C ARG A 659 7.42 -15.41 23.71
N PHE A 660 7.95 -14.72 24.71
CA PHE A 660 9.28 -14.12 24.63
C PHE A 660 10.32 -15.18 24.96
N ASP A 661 11.24 -15.43 24.02
CA ASP A 661 12.35 -16.37 24.22
C ASP A 661 13.27 -15.95 25.38
N LEU A 662 13.35 -14.65 25.66
CA LEU A 662 14.21 -14.06 26.69
C LEU A 662 13.45 -12.97 27.45
N ILE A 663 13.48 -13.04 28.78
CA ILE A 663 12.92 -12.01 29.67
C ILE A 663 14.05 -11.50 30.56
N TYR A 664 14.34 -10.20 30.48
CA TYR A 664 15.33 -9.53 31.32
C TYR A 664 14.65 -8.53 32.25
N ILE A 665 14.92 -8.64 33.55
CA ILE A 665 14.49 -7.66 34.55
C ILE A 665 15.62 -6.65 34.73
N ILE A 666 15.42 -5.41 34.30
CA ILE A 666 16.36 -4.31 34.50
C ILE A 666 15.78 -3.41 35.61
N ARG A 667 16.56 -3.19 36.68
CA ARG A 667 16.14 -2.39 37.84
C ARG A 667 17.08 -1.20 37.99
N ASP A 668 16.50 -0.04 38.24
CA ASP A 668 17.22 1.14 38.67
C ASP A 668 17.27 1.11 40.21
N ILE A 669 18.40 0.66 40.76
CA ILE A 669 18.62 0.58 42.21
C ILE A 669 19.43 1.81 42.62
N PRO A 670 18.87 2.74 43.42
CA PRO A 670 19.63 3.90 43.87
C PRO A 670 20.83 3.45 44.73
N ASP A 671 21.99 4.04 44.46
CA ASP A 671 23.21 3.78 45.20
C ASP A 671 23.07 4.35 46.62
N THR A 672 23.53 3.64 47.64
CA THR A 672 23.41 4.08 49.04
C THR A 672 24.23 5.34 49.35
N GLU A 673 25.16 5.73 48.48
CA GLU A 673 26.03 6.90 48.65
C GLU A 673 25.49 8.21 48.02
N THR A 674 24.39 8.16 47.25
CA THR A 674 23.73 9.33 46.63
C THR A 674 22.23 9.29 46.84
#